data_AF-A0A9K3K5K4-F1
#
_entry.id   AF-A0A9K3K5K4-F1
#
_cell.length_a   1.000
_cell.length_b   1.000
_cell.length_c   1.000
_cell.angle_alpha   90.00
_cell.angle_beta   90.00
_cell.angle_gamma   90.00
#
_symmetry.space_group_name_H-M   'P 1'
#
loop_
_entity.id
_entity.type
_entity.pdbx_description
1 polymer ?
#
loop_
_entity_poly.entity_id
_entity_poly.type
_entity_poly.pdbx_seq_one_letter_code
_entity_poly.pdbx_strand_id
1 'polypeptide(L)'
;MCSLRNIQKSRGGETRCRRKSFPTFMTGISFLTILVSLEIVHSFSFLSSPIRRVWKHVSCLRQTSSDGDNMSTWEQNVRDLRRIQEQQIQKAVMKELFLSKESASEMMHITLIGQTKLPLVGSGNRTVSAATNTTMVVLASSSTTTTTSKSRDQRVAILVPLTSPESQLKLLSFAYAKEPLSSLTLLLSLNTLLVNRDNALFDNVPWSTWSVDPQRRNRDAAGNPIESKFHLGKRDAYNRFMGKDWPGRSLALGNMAMRLSYLMGESAKTESARLDEDESLADSSTNQLGLAKRILELRIRELQMELAELDSQLAIARNNPDEFSYEDLSKSFDLLLEILDDQLNAKVIGCALENTSLLRGNLVLGGAIVIQRKVANKRTLLAGEEVEYEDTEETFGNEGVAGREIFVVECDVDEAIGVSLASDIPLQIERSIFEQATSIVELFEEVENNAGSTKGVKGVLPLCKVTESSVSVEGEGDNRQSSVDEVPKQLFPTDNPIKSLEQLDGLDNAAKAKTLLEMSNFRGSLPRPRVVRNAPPNKNPLDQLLLPLIDESVRKQYRLRKAEETGDKELVEQLKAEKSQLQIAREKADIARLEGNDDAAKRWEEEAQFLETLRADVTQDVGSYSRFLDRDEWYERDRQRTAKRTKKSSFGNLLDGLE
;
A
#
# COMPACT_ATOMS: atom_id res chain seq x y z
N MET A 1 -21.04 71.73 41.54
CA MET A 1 -20.67 70.42 42.13
C MET A 1 -21.83 69.94 42.99
N CYS A 2 -22.22 68.67 42.84
CA CYS A 2 -23.34 67.97 43.49
C CYS A 2 -24.76 68.51 43.21
N SER A 3 -25.60 67.70 42.56
CA SER A 3 -27.04 67.60 42.86
C SER A 3 -27.67 66.34 42.27
N LEU A 4 -28.55 65.74 43.07
CA LEU A 4 -29.48 64.63 42.81
C LEU A 4 -30.62 65.00 41.84
N ARG A 5 -31.34 63.95 41.35
CA ARG A 5 -32.70 63.84 40.73
C ARG A 5 -32.64 63.14 39.35
N ASN A 6 -33.56 62.33 38.83
CA ASN A 6 -34.97 61.92 39.08
C ASN A 6 -35.18 60.54 38.39
N ILE A 7 -35.95 59.58 38.91
CA ILE A 7 -37.36 59.24 38.61
C ILE A 7 -37.80 59.43 37.14
N GLN A 8 -38.19 58.33 36.46
CA GLN A 8 -39.39 58.30 35.61
C GLN A 8 -39.97 56.88 35.37
N LYS A 9 -41.29 56.77 35.57
CA LYS A 9 -42.21 55.69 35.17
C LYS A 9 -42.72 55.92 33.74
N SER A 10 -43.05 54.86 32.99
CA SER A 10 -44.36 54.67 32.29
C SER A 10 -44.41 53.27 31.63
N ARG A 11 -45.43 52.45 31.95
CA ARG A 11 -46.62 52.06 31.12
C ARG A 11 -46.25 51.32 29.82
N GLY A 12 -46.83 50.19 29.40
CA GLY A 12 -47.98 49.39 29.82
C GLY A 12 -48.34 48.47 28.62
N GLY A 13 -48.92 47.29 28.87
CA GLY A 13 -49.38 46.40 27.79
C GLY A 13 -49.81 45.02 28.30
N GLU A 14 -51.10 44.92 28.66
CA GLU A 14 -51.79 43.70 29.06
C GLU A 14 -52.30 42.84 27.88
N THR A 15 -52.68 41.61 28.24
CA THR A 15 -53.52 40.61 27.55
C THR A 15 -52.77 39.63 26.65
N ARG A 16 -52.92 38.30 26.77
CA ARG A 16 -54.16 37.54 26.99
C ARG A 16 -53.86 36.13 27.52
N CYS A 17 -54.55 35.75 28.59
CA CYS A 17 -54.68 34.36 29.05
C CYS A 17 -55.43 33.48 28.04
N ARG A 18 -54.96 32.24 27.85
CA ARG A 18 -55.82 31.09 27.56
C ARG A 18 -55.40 29.90 28.44
N ARG A 19 -56.26 29.59 29.40
CA ARG A 19 -56.35 28.29 30.08
C ARG A 19 -56.78 27.22 29.08
N LYS A 20 -56.22 26.01 29.19
CA LYS A 20 -56.82 24.68 28.95
C LYS A 20 -55.76 23.65 29.40
N SER A 21 -55.90 23.11 30.62
CA SER A 21 -56.47 21.80 30.95
C SER A 21 -55.44 20.66 30.88
N PHE A 22 -55.05 20.15 32.06
CA PHE A 22 -54.42 18.84 32.28
C PHE A 22 -55.29 17.69 31.74
N PRO A 23 -54.68 16.58 31.31
CA PRO A 23 -54.55 15.39 32.19
C PRO A 23 -53.16 14.74 32.10
N THR A 24 -52.44 14.48 33.20
CA THR A 24 -52.33 13.15 33.87
C THR A 24 -52.60 11.94 32.97
N PHE A 25 -51.57 11.22 32.52
CA PHE A 25 -51.47 9.74 32.55
C PHE A 25 -50.10 9.22 32.03
N MET A 26 -49.65 8.11 32.64
CA MET A 26 -48.61 7.15 32.26
C MET A 26 -47.12 7.51 32.42
N THR A 27 -46.63 7.33 33.64
CA THR A 27 -45.28 6.81 33.92
C THR A 27 -45.29 5.28 33.81
N GLY A 28 -44.36 4.71 33.04
CA GLY A 28 -43.99 3.30 33.17
C GLY A 28 -43.71 2.61 31.85
N ILE A 29 -42.45 2.69 31.38
CA ILE A 29 -41.67 1.69 30.64
C ILE A 29 -40.25 2.27 30.57
N SER A 30 -39.37 1.90 31.51
CA SER A 30 -37.89 2.13 31.44
C SER A 30 -37.09 1.37 32.52
N PHE A 31 -37.64 0.32 33.14
CA PHE A 31 -36.94 -0.44 34.19
C PHE A 31 -36.62 -1.89 33.82
N LEU A 32 -37.19 -2.42 32.73
CA LEU A 32 -36.98 -3.83 32.36
C LEU A 32 -35.71 -4.07 31.52
N THR A 33 -35.22 -3.08 30.78
CA THR A 33 -34.04 -3.25 29.91
C THR A 33 -32.71 -3.28 30.68
N ILE A 34 -32.68 -2.73 31.91
CA ILE A 34 -31.48 -2.72 32.75
C ILE A 34 -31.29 -4.04 33.50
N LEU A 35 -32.36 -4.79 33.75
CA LEU A 35 -32.28 -6.07 34.47
C LEU A 35 -31.78 -7.22 33.60
N VAL A 36 -32.05 -7.22 32.28
CA VAL A 36 -31.55 -8.26 31.36
C VAL A 36 -30.03 -8.15 31.15
N SER A 37 -29.43 -6.98 31.31
CA SER A 37 -27.97 -6.79 31.24
C SER A 37 -27.22 -7.22 32.51
N LEU A 38 -27.93 -7.48 33.61
CA LEU A 38 -27.34 -7.84 34.91
C LEU A 38 -27.16 -9.36 35.09
N GLU A 39 -27.96 -10.19 34.42
CA GLU A 39 -27.80 -11.66 34.47
C GLU A 39 -26.65 -12.18 33.59
N ILE A 40 -26.25 -11.45 32.54
CA ILE A 40 -25.13 -11.85 31.67
C ILE A 40 -23.77 -11.75 32.39
N VAL A 41 -23.66 -10.91 33.43
CA VAL A 41 -22.40 -10.69 34.16
C VAL A 41 -22.14 -11.79 35.21
N HIS A 42 -23.16 -12.54 35.64
CA HIS A 42 -22.97 -13.60 36.64
C HIS A 42 -22.36 -14.90 36.07
N SER A 43 -22.29 -15.05 34.74
CA SER A 43 -21.79 -16.26 34.08
C SER A 43 -20.29 -16.27 33.75
N PHE A 44 -19.55 -15.17 34.00
CA PHE A 44 -18.09 -15.12 33.80
C PHE A 44 -17.33 -15.28 35.11
N SER A 45 -17.14 -16.53 35.53
CA SER A 45 -16.36 -16.89 36.72
C SER A 45 -14.82 -16.82 36.54
N PHE A 46 -14.33 -16.21 35.44
CA PHE A 46 -12.90 -16.20 35.08
C PHE A 46 -12.23 -14.81 35.00
N LEU A 47 -12.83 -13.77 35.59
CA LEU A 47 -12.18 -12.45 35.68
C LEU A 47 -11.25 -12.37 36.90
N SER A 48 -9.98 -12.03 36.63
CA SER A 48 -8.87 -12.01 37.57
C SER A 48 -9.03 -10.98 38.71
N SER A 49 -8.32 -11.25 39.82
CA SER A 49 -8.24 -10.45 41.07
C SER A 49 -8.13 -8.91 40.92
N PRO A 50 -7.48 -8.32 39.90
CA PRO A 50 -7.37 -6.87 39.76
C PRO A 50 -8.71 -6.17 39.51
N ILE A 51 -9.61 -6.76 38.71
CA ILE A 51 -10.89 -6.15 38.33
C ILE A 51 -11.81 -6.06 39.56
N ARG A 52 -11.78 -7.06 40.45
CA ARG A 52 -12.51 -7.02 41.73
C ARG A 52 -12.00 -5.93 42.67
N ARG A 53 -10.70 -5.60 42.66
CA ARG A 53 -10.15 -4.50 43.49
C ARG A 53 -10.59 -3.13 42.98
N VAL A 54 -10.58 -2.92 41.66
CA VAL A 54 -11.05 -1.69 41.03
C VAL A 54 -12.55 -1.49 41.29
N TRP A 55 -13.36 -2.53 41.14
CA TRP A 55 -14.81 -2.45 41.43
C TRP A 55 -15.13 -2.21 42.91
N LYS A 56 -14.33 -2.75 43.84
CA LYS A 56 -14.44 -2.43 45.28
C LYS A 56 -14.14 -0.95 45.56
N HIS A 57 -13.15 -0.37 44.87
CA HIS A 57 -12.84 1.05 44.99
C HIS A 57 -13.93 1.95 44.39
N VAL A 58 -14.49 1.61 43.23
CA VAL A 58 -15.59 2.35 42.60
C VAL A 58 -16.87 2.28 43.45
N SER A 59 -17.13 1.14 44.08
CA SER A 59 -18.27 0.98 45.01
C SER A 59 -18.10 1.79 46.30
N CYS A 60 -16.85 1.96 46.77
CA CYS A 60 -16.52 2.77 47.95
C CYS A 60 -16.65 4.28 47.66
N LEU A 61 -16.24 4.73 46.47
CA LEU A 61 -16.40 6.12 46.02
C LEU A 61 -17.88 6.54 45.88
N ARG A 62 -18.77 5.60 45.53
CA ARG A 62 -20.21 5.87 45.38
C ARG A 62 -20.94 6.13 46.71
N GLN A 63 -20.36 5.73 47.84
CA GLN A 63 -20.95 5.95 49.18
C GLN A 63 -20.54 7.28 49.82
N THR A 64 -19.58 8.03 49.24
CA THR A 64 -19.03 9.25 49.85
C THR A 64 -19.39 10.55 49.12
N SER A 65 -20.14 10.50 48.01
CA SER A 65 -20.56 11.71 47.28
C SER A 65 -22.06 11.99 47.43
N SER A 66 -22.46 12.62 48.55
CA SER A 66 -23.78 13.27 48.67
C SER A 66 -23.74 14.76 48.34
N ASP A 67 -22.56 15.33 48.05
CA ASP A 67 -22.42 16.75 47.74
C ASP A 67 -22.31 16.96 46.22
N GLY A 68 -23.22 17.78 45.70
CA GLY A 68 -23.54 17.93 44.28
C GLY A 68 -22.48 18.56 43.38
N ASP A 69 -21.27 18.84 43.87
CA ASP A 69 -20.21 19.49 43.10
C ASP A 69 -19.23 18.53 42.41
N ASN A 70 -19.36 17.20 42.60
CA ASN A 70 -18.44 16.20 42.04
C ASN A 70 -18.99 15.40 40.83
N MET A 71 -20.05 15.88 40.18
CA MET A 71 -20.64 15.14 39.05
C MET A 71 -19.75 15.16 37.80
N SER A 72 -19.00 16.24 37.56
CA SER A 72 -18.07 16.37 36.44
C SER A 72 -16.84 15.47 36.58
N THR A 73 -16.29 15.34 37.80
CA THR A 73 -15.17 14.45 38.10
C THR A 73 -15.57 12.98 38.00
N TRP A 74 -16.81 12.63 38.39
CA TRP A 74 -17.33 11.27 38.21
C TRP A 74 -17.52 10.91 36.73
N GLU A 75 -18.09 11.79 35.92
CA GLU A 75 -18.24 11.56 34.48
C GLU A 75 -16.88 11.40 33.78
N GLN A 76 -15.89 12.21 34.17
CA GLN A 76 -14.53 12.09 33.65
C GLN A 76 -13.91 10.72 33.99
N ASN A 77 -14.02 10.31 35.26
CA ASN A 77 -13.52 9.00 35.71
C ASN A 77 -14.22 7.81 35.03
N VAL A 78 -15.52 7.92 34.72
CA VAL A 78 -16.27 6.89 34.00
C VAL A 78 -15.84 6.82 32.53
N ARG A 79 -15.55 7.96 31.88
CA ARG A 79 -14.99 8.00 30.52
C ARG A 79 -13.59 7.39 30.50
N ASP A 80 -12.75 7.72 31.47
CA ASP A 80 -11.38 7.20 31.56
C ASP A 80 -11.36 5.69 31.83
N LEU A 81 -12.27 5.17 32.66
CA LEU A 81 -12.43 3.72 32.87
C LEU A 81 -12.91 3.00 31.61
N ARG A 82 -13.83 3.58 30.82
CA ARG A 82 -14.22 3.02 29.51
C ARG A 82 -13.06 3.02 28.52
N ARG A 83 -12.28 4.10 28.47
CA ARG A 83 -11.06 4.19 27.65
C ARG A 83 -10.02 3.14 28.02
N ILE A 84 -9.76 2.93 29.32
CA ILE A 84 -8.84 1.88 29.78
C ILE A 84 -9.36 0.50 29.40
N GLN A 85 -10.67 0.26 29.51
CA GLN A 85 -11.29 -1.01 29.12
C GLN A 85 -11.19 -1.24 27.61
N GLU A 86 -11.47 -0.24 26.78
CA GLU A 86 -11.35 -0.31 25.31
C GLU A 86 -9.89 -0.50 24.87
N GLN A 87 -8.94 0.20 25.50
CA GLN A 87 -7.50 0.00 25.26
C GLN A 87 -7.02 -1.39 25.68
N GLN A 88 -7.55 -1.97 26.76
CA GLN A 88 -7.24 -3.34 27.15
C GLN A 88 -7.87 -4.37 26.20
N ILE A 89 -9.06 -4.10 25.68
CA ILE A 89 -9.71 -4.92 24.64
C ILE A 89 -8.92 -4.83 23.34
N GLN A 90 -8.53 -3.64 22.88
CA GLN A 90 -7.70 -3.48 21.68
C GLN A 90 -6.31 -4.10 21.85
N LYS A 91 -5.66 -3.95 23.01
CA LYS A 91 -4.41 -4.67 23.31
C LYS A 91 -4.62 -6.17 23.36
N ALA A 92 -5.76 -6.67 23.83
CA ALA A 92 -6.09 -8.10 23.82
C ALA A 92 -6.41 -8.63 22.42
N VAL A 93 -7.09 -7.85 21.57
CA VAL A 93 -7.43 -8.17 20.18
C VAL A 93 -6.19 -8.08 19.28
N MET A 94 -5.32 -7.08 19.48
CA MET A 94 -4.02 -6.99 18.81
C MET A 94 -3.07 -8.07 19.30
N LYS A 95 -3.16 -8.40 20.59
CA LYS A 95 -2.51 -9.58 21.10
C LYS A 95 -3.10 -10.81 20.42
N GLU A 96 -4.40 -10.97 20.20
CA GLU A 96 -4.91 -12.11 19.41
C GLU A 96 -4.51 -12.09 17.92
N LEU A 97 -4.49 -10.93 17.26
CA LEU A 97 -4.21 -10.79 15.83
C LEU A 97 -2.73 -11.06 15.48
N PHE A 98 -1.78 -10.76 16.39
CA PHE A 98 -0.34 -10.90 16.12
C PHE A 98 0.44 -11.67 17.20
N LEU A 99 -0.12 -11.86 18.39
CA LEU A 99 0.51 -12.45 19.57
C LEU A 99 -0.45 -13.41 20.30
N SER A 100 -1.40 -14.05 19.59
CA SER A 100 -2.17 -15.11 20.24
C SER A 100 -1.08 -16.06 20.69
N LYS A 101 -1.15 -16.57 21.92
CA LYS A 101 -0.05 -17.39 22.43
C LYS A 101 0.24 -18.61 21.53
N GLU A 102 -0.69 -18.93 20.62
CA GLU A 102 -0.57 -19.93 19.56
C GLU A 102 0.08 -19.40 18.27
N SER A 103 -0.12 -18.13 17.88
CA SER A 103 0.52 -17.51 16.70
C SER A 103 1.83 -16.77 16.99
N ALA A 104 2.09 -16.33 18.23
CA ALA A 104 3.40 -15.79 18.62
C ALA A 104 4.51 -16.87 18.54
N SER A 105 4.16 -18.14 18.73
CA SER A 105 5.05 -19.29 18.49
C SER A 105 5.37 -19.51 17.01
N GLU A 106 4.67 -18.84 16.10
CA GLU A 106 4.87 -18.97 14.67
C GLU A 106 5.78 -17.88 14.10
N MET A 107 6.06 -16.77 14.78
CA MET A 107 6.96 -15.75 14.22
C MET A 107 8.41 -16.00 14.63
N MET A 108 9.30 -16.08 13.65
CA MET A 108 10.73 -16.27 13.83
C MET A 108 11.48 -14.96 13.54
N HIS A 109 12.40 -14.60 14.42
CA HIS A 109 13.30 -13.48 14.20
C HIS A 109 14.46 -13.90 13.29
N ILE A 110 14.60 -13.20 12.18
CA ILE A 110 15.65 -13.44 11.19
C ILE A 110 16.60 -12.26 11.12
N THR A 111 17.87 -12.55 10.86
CA THR A 111 18.91 -11.54 10.67
C THR A 111 19.58 -11.72 9.32
N LEU A 112 19.94 -10.59 8.72
CA LEU A 112 20.75 -10.55 7.52
C LEU A 112 22.18 -10.99 7.83
N ILE A 113 22.63 -12.09 7.24
CA ILE A 113 24.00 -12.61 7.40
C ILE A 113 24.91 -12.20 6.25
N GLY A 114 24.36 -11.99 5.05
CA GLY A 114 25.17 -11.61 3.91
C GLY A 114 24.40 -11.50 2.60
N GLN A 115 25.14 -11.16 1.57
CA GLN A 115 24.65 -10.97 0.20
C GLN A 115 25.57 -11.74 -0.75
N THR A 116 24.98 -12.40 -1.75
CA THR A 116 25.72 -13.11 -2.81
C THR A 116 25.08 -12.85 -4.17
N LYS A 117 25.80 -13.13 -5.25
CA LYS A 117 25.27 -13.05 -6.62
C LYS A 117 25.25 -14.46 -7.21
N LEU A 118 24.08 -14.94 -7.60
CA LEU A 118 23.93 -16.23 -8.27
C LEU A 118 23.70 -16.03 -9.78
N PRO A 119 24.44 -16.74 -10.65
CA PRO A 119 24.18 -16.71 -12.08
C PRO A 119 22.86 -17.42 -12.38
N LEU A 120 21.89 -16.73 -13.00
CA LEU A 120 20.70 -17.38 -13.53
C LEU A 120 21.10 -18.23 -14.74
N VAL A 121 21.03 -19.55 -14.59
CA VAL A 121 21.13 -20.46 -15.74
C VAL A 121 19.81 -20.36 -16.50
N GLY A 122 19.79 -19.57 -17.57
CA GLY A 122 18.62 -19.44 -18.44
C GLY A 122 18.11 -20.81 -18.90
N SER A 123 16.88 -21.16 -18.52
CA SER A 123 16.25 -22.47 -18.81
C SER A 123 15.91 -22.69 -20.29
N GLY A 124 16.45 -21.91 -21.23
CA GLY A 124 16.09 -21.94 -22.65
C GLY A 124 17.25 -22.34 -23.55
N ASN A 125 17.03 -23.33 -24.41
CA ASN A 125 17.93 -23.79 -25.50
C ASN A 125 18.24 -22.73 -26.59
N ARG A 126 18.05 -21.43 -26.33
CA ARG A 126 18.29 -20.37 -27.31
C ARG A 126 19.45 -19.50 -26.84
N THR A 127 20.54 -19.57 -27.62
CA THR A 127 21.68 -18.64 -27.71
C THR A 127 22.02 -17.89 -26.43
N VAL A 128 23.17 -18.25 -25.84
CA VAL A 128 23.83 -17.67 -24.67
C VAL A 128 23.81 -16.13 -24.71
N SER A 129 22.68 -15.55 -24.31
CA SER A 129 22.58 -14.16 -23.88
C SER A 129 23.27 -14.09 -22.51
N ALA A 130 24.00 -13.00 -22.25
CA ALA A 130 24.81 -12.81 -21.05
C ALA A 130 24.04 -13.23 -19.79
N ALA A 131 24.62 -14.15 -19.01
CA ALA A 131 24.00 -14.63 -17.77
C ALA A 131 23.73 -13.43 -16.85
N THR A 132 22.45 -13.14 -16.60
CA THR A 132 22.07 -12.13 -15.62
C THR A 132 22.32 -12.70 -14.24
N ASN A 133 23.14 -12.00 -13.45
CA ASN A 133 23.38 -12.38 -12.07
C ASN A 133 22.24 -11.83 -11.21
N THR A 134 21.49 -12.70 -10.54
CA THR A 134 20.53 -12.27 -9.52
C THR A 134 21.24 -12.14 -8.19
N THR A 135 21.03 -10.99 -7.54
CA THR A 135 21.51 -10.80 -6.18
C THR A 135 20.58 -11.52 -5.22
N MET A 136 21.18 -12.33 -4.34
CA MET A 136 20.52 -13.12 -3.33
C MET A 136 20.97 -12.62 -1.96
N VAL A 137 20.02 -12.55 -1.04
CA VAL A 137 20.28 -12.21 0.34
C VAL A 137 20.16 -13.46 1.22
N VAL A 138 21.11 -13.64 2.14
CA VAL A 138 21.16 -14.76 3.08
C VAL A 138 20.59 -14.31 4.43
N LEU A 139 19.43 -14.84 4.78
CA LEU A 139 18.75 -14.58 6.05
C LEU A 139 18.84 -15.84 6.91
N ALA A 140 19.15 -15.71 8.21
CA ALA A 140 19.09 -16.85 9.11
C ALA A 140 18.34 -16.54 10.39
N SER A 141 17.84 -17.60 11.03
CA SER A 141 17.19 -17.49 12.32
C SER A 141 18.17 -17.03 13.40
N SER A 142 17.74 -16.05 14.20
CA SER A 142 18.46 -15.56 15.37
C SER A 142 18.31 -16.45 16.62
N SER A 143 17.45 -17.47 16.58
CA SER A 143 17.04 -18.26 17.77
C SER A 143 18.08 -19.24 18.32
N THR A 144 19.37 -19.12 17.98
CA THR A 144 20.42 -20.01 18.51
C THR A 144 21.00 -19.46 19.82
N THR A 145 20.21 -19.54 20.89
CA THR A 145 20.72 -19.36 22.24
C THR A 145 21.62 -20.56 22.61
N THR A 146 22.92 -20.40 22.36
CA THR A 146 24.00 -20.78 23.28
C THR A 146 23.89 -22.14 23.98
N THR A 147 23.77 -23.24 23.25
CA THR A 147 24.19 -24.56 23.76
C THR A 147 25.59 -24.84 23.26
N THR A 148 26.54 -24.87 24.20
CA THR A 148 28.01 -24.90 24.02
C THR A 148 28.58 -26.21 23.46
N SER A 149 27.85 -26.96 22.64
CA SER A 149 28.39 -28.13 21.95
C SER A 149 29.11 -27.70 20.68
N LYS A 150 30.41 -28.05 20.58
CA LYS A 150 31.29 -27.79 19.41
C LYS A 150 30.90 -28.56 18.14
N SER A 151 29.65 -28.98 17.99
CA SER A 151 29.14 -29.42 16.68
C SER A 151 29.12 -28.21 15.75
N ARG A 152 29.49 -28.41 14.49
CA ARG A 152 29.24 -27.43 13.44
C ARG A 152 27.73 -27.30 13.31
N ASP A 153 27.12 -26.42 14.09
CA ASP A 153 25.70 -26.11 13.98
C ASP A 153 25.52 -25.40 12.64
N GLN A 154 25.09 -26.18 11.63
CA GLN A 154 24.62 -25.65 10.35
C GLN A 154 23.45 -24.72 10.67
N ARG A 155 23.73 -23.41 10.64
CA ARG A 155 22.68 -22.40 10.75
C ARG A 155 21.82 -22.52 9.50
N VAL A 156 20.57 -22.92 9.70
CA VAL A 156 19.57 -22.94 8.65
C VAL A 156 19.38 -21.51 8.15
N ALA A 157 19.62 -21.29 6.87
CA ALA A 157 19.53 -19.98 6.21
C ALA A 157 18.63 -20.08 4.97
N ILE A 158 17.94 -18.98 4.68
CA ILE A 158 17.11 -18.81 3.49
C ILE A 158 17.84 -17.88 2.52
N LEU A 159 17.85 -18.27 1.25
CA LEU A 159 18.27 -17.42 0.15
C LEU A 159 17.05 -16.72 -0.43
N VAL A 160 17.02 -15.39 -0.32
CA VAL A 160 15.94 -14.58 -0.87
C VAL A 160 16.42 -13.87 -2.14
N PRO A 161 15.85 -14.18 -3.32
CA PRO A 161 16.15 -13.44 -4.53
C PRO A 161 15.61 -12.03 -4.40
N LEU A 162 16.46 -11.04 -4.64
CA LEU A 162 16.01 -9.66 -4.76
C LEU A 162 15.75 -9.36 -6.24
N THR A 163 14.54 -8.93 -6.54
CA THR A 163 14.07 -8.58 -7.89
C THR A 163 14.36 -7.13 -8.26
N SER A 164 14.83 -6.35 -7.29
CA SER A 164 15.12 -4.93 -7.45
C SER A 164 16.29 -4.69 -8.43
N PRO A 165 16.27 -3.61 -9.22
CA PRO A 165 17.39 -3.22 -10.07
C PRO A 165 18.70 -3.08 -9.28
N GLU A 166 19.82 -3.36 -9.94
CA GLU A 166 21.15 -3.40 -9.31
C GLU A 166 21.51 -2.10 -8.55
N SER A 167 21.00 -0.96 -9.01
CA SER A 167 21.19 0.33 -8.34
C SER A 167 20.51 0.40 -6.97
N GLN A 168 19.32 -0.19 -6.79
CA GLN A 168 18.63 -0.27 -5.50
C GLN A 168 19.33 -1.28 -4.57
N LEU A 169 19.88 -2.35 -5.12
CA LEU A 169 20.64 -3.34 -4.34
C LEU A 169 21.92 -2.76 -3.74
N LYS A 170 22.49 -1.73 -4.38
CA LYS A 170 23.61 -0.98 -3.81
C LYS A 170 23.21 -0.28 -2.50
N LEU A 171 22.00 0.28 -2.42
CA LEU A 171 21.51 0.90 -1.18
C LEU A 171 21.49 -0.08 -0.02
N LEU A 172 20.98 -1.29 -0.27
CA LEU A 172 20.96 -2.34 0.72
C LEU A 172 22.39 -2.75 1.14
N SER A 173 23.31 -2.83 0.18
CA SER A 173 24.71 -3.15 0.49
C SER A 173 25.39 -2.08 1.35
N PHE A 174 25.09 -0.80 1.14
CA PHE A 174 25.60 0.30 1.98
C PHE A 174 24.97 0.26 3.38
N ALA A 175 23.66 0.04 3.46
CA ALA A 175 22.97 -0.10 4.75
C ALA A 175 23.52 -1.27 5.56
N TYR A 176 23.83 -2.39 4.90
CA TYR A 176 24.42 -3.58 5.52
C TYR A 176 25.88 -3.34 5.98
N ALA A 177 26.70 -2.69 5.15
CA ALA A 177 28.08 -2.39 5.50
C ALA A 177 28.20 -1.37 6.66
N LYS A 178 27.10 -0.68 7.00
CA LYS A 178 27.09 0.48 7.90
C LYS A 178 28.09 1.55 7.47
N GLU A 179 28.42 1.58 6.18
CA GLU A 179 29.34 2.57 5.62
C GLU A 179 28.56 3.84 5.31
N PRO A 180 29.05 5.02 5.74
CA PRO A 180 28.39 6.26 5.42
C PRO A 180 28.46 6.55 3.93
N LEU A 181 27.33 6.94 3.33
CA LEU A 181 27.30 7.37 1.93
C LEU A 181 28.10 8.67 1.80
N SER A 182 29.27 8.58 1.16
CA SER A 182 30.29 9.64 1.15
C SER A 182 29.94 10.92 0.39
N SER A 183 28.82 10.96 -0.34
CA SER A 183 28.34 12.20 -0.96
C SER A 183 26.82 12.31 -0.93
N LEU A 184 26.34 13.51 -0.57
CA LEU A 184 24.94 13.90 -0.62
C LEU A 184 24.34 13.69 -2.03
N THR A 185 25.14 13.89 -3.09
CA THR A 185 24.72 13.65 -4.47
C THR A 185 24.40 12.18 -4.73
N LEU A 186 25.21 11.27 -4.20
CA LEU A 186 24.97 9.84 -4.34
C LEU A 186 23.76 9.42 -3.50
N LEU A 187 23.61 9.95 -2.28
CA LEU A 187 22.42 9.76 -1.44
C LEU A 187 21.16 10.18 -2.21
N LEU A 188 21.12 11.42 -2.74
CA LEU A 188 19.97 11.93 -3.48
C LEU A 188 19.69 11.12 -4.76
N SER A 189 20.72 10.73 -5.51
CA SER A 189 20.53 9.94 -6.73
C SER A 189 19.95 8.56 -6.44
N LEU A 190 20.44 7.88 -5.40
CA LEU A 190 19.94 6.56 -5.03
C LEU A 190 18.57 6.65 -4.35
N ASN A 191 18.32 7.71 -3.58
CA ASN A 191 17.04 8.00 -2.98
C ASN A 191 15.91 8.12 -4.02
N THR A 192 16.18 8.70 -5.18
CA THR A 192 15.16 8.75 -6.26
C THR A 192 14.66 7.37 -6.67
N LEU A 193 15.48 6.33 -6.51
CA LEU A 193 15.14 4.95 -6.87
C LEU A 193 14.20 4.29 -5.86
N LEU A 194 14.20 4.73 -4.59
CA LEU A 194 13.25 4.29 -3.58
C LEU A 194 11.88 4.94 -3.79
N VAL A 195 11.85 6.19 -4.25
CA VAL A 195 10.60 6.95 -4.38
C VAL A 195 9.88 6.72 -5.70
N ASN A 196 10.60 6.55 -6.81
CA ASN A 196 10.00 6.37 -8.13
C ASN A 196 9.59 4.92 -8.42
N ARG A 197 9.40 4.10 -7.37
CA ARG A 197 9.04 2.69 -7.51
C ARG A 197 7.56 2.52 -7.20
N ASP A 198 6.82 2.00 -8.18
CA ASP A 198 5.40 1.75 -8.01
C ASP A 198 5.14 0.70 -6.93
N ASN A 199 4.16 0.97 -6.06
CA ASN A 199 3.76 0.10 -4.94
C ASN A 199 4.88 -0.15 -3.91
N ALA A 200 5.89 0.72 -3.87
CA ALA A 200 6.93 0.68 -2.85
C ALA A 200 6.45 1.22 -1.50
N LEU A 201 7.32 1.13 -0.50
CA LEU A 201 7.11 1.69 0.84
C LEU A 201 6.63 3.14 0.79
N PHE A 202 7.28 4.00 -0.01
CA PHE A 202 6.93 5.41 -0.10
C PHE A 202 5.51 5.65 -0.66
N ASP A 203 5.02 4.77 -1.54
CA ASP A 203 3.71 4.90 -2.18
C ASP A 203 2.57 4.46 -1.26
N ASN A 204 2.81 3.45 -0.44
CA ASN A 204 1.80 2.80 0.39
C ASN A 204 1.63 3.46 1.77
N VAL A 205 2.47 4.46 2.09
CA VAL A 205 2.30 5.27 3.29
C VAL A 205 1.05 6.16 3.16
N PRO A 206 0.19 6.23 4.19
CA PRO A 206 -1.07 6.97 4.14
C PRO A 206 -0.85 8.47 4.39
N TRP A 207 -0.05 9.11 3.54
CA TRP A 207 0.41 10.50 3.70
C TRP A 207 -0.71 11.49 3.95
N SER A 208 -1.83 11.38 3.21
CA SER A 208 -2.94 12.33 3.29
C SER A 208 -3.66 12.33 4.64
N THR A 209 -3.68 11.19 5.32
CA THR A 209 -4.34 11.05 6.62
C THR A 209 -3.39 11.29 7.79
N TRP A 210 -2.09 11.10 7.59
CA TRP A 210 -1.11 11.02 8.68
C TRP A 210 -0.10 12.15 8.70
N SER A 211 -0.01 12.96 7.63
CA SER A 211 0.85 14.13 7.64
C SER A 211 0.34 15.19 8.61
N VAL A 212 1.27 15.82 9.34
CA VAL A 212 0.95 16.87 10.33
C VAL A 212 1.74 18.12 9.96
N ASP A 213 1.07 19.28 9.89
CA ASP A 213 1.77 20.59 9.91
C ASP A 213 1.70 21.16 11.33
N PRO A 214 2.62 20.75 12.24
CA PRO A 214 2.53 21.16 13.64
C PRO A 214 2.76 22.67 13.81
N GLN A 215 3.29 23.34 12.78
CA GLN A 215 3.69 24.75 12.84
C GLN A 215 2.86 25.65 11.92
N ARG A 216 1.90 25.09 11.16
CA ARG A 216 1.12 25.81 10.12
C ARG A 216 2.02 26.62 9.19
N ARG A 217 3.23 26.11 8.90
CA ARG A 217 4.22 26.80 8.07
C ARG A 217 3.79 26.86 6.61
N ASN A 218 2.93 25.94 6.19
CA ASN A 218 2.47 25.87 4.81
C ASN A 218 1.43 26.95 4.53
N ARG A 219 1.94 28.11 4.15
CA ARG A 219 1.16 29.18 3.54
C ARG A 219 1.34 29.12 2.04
N ASP A 220 0.29 29.46 1.30
CA ASP A 220 0.39 29.65 -0.15
C ASP A 220 1.34 30.82 -0.44
N ALA A 221 1.66 31.05 -1.72
CA ALA A 221 2.49 32.18 -2.12
C ALA A 221 1.91 33.55 -1.70
N ALA A 222 0.62 33.60 -1.34
CA ALA A 222 -0.07 34.78 -0.86
C ALA A 222 -0.12 34.87 0.69
N GLY A 223 0.51 33.94 1.41
CA GLY A 223 0.53 33.93 2.87
C GLY A 223 -0.73 33.37 3.54
N ASN A 224 -1.68 32.83 2.77
CA ASN A 224 -2.87 32.19 3.32
C ASN A 224 -2.54 30.77 3.76
N PRO A 225 -3.11 30.26 4.87
CA PRO A 225 -3.02 28.85 5.19
C PRO A 225 -3.62 28.04 4.02
N ILE A 226 -2.83 27.14 3.45
CA ILE A 226 -3.29 26.20 2.42
C ILE A 226 -4.43 25.35 3.04
N GLU A 227 -5.43 24.93 2.27
CA GLU A 227 -6.49 24.06 2.83
C GLU A 227 -5.89 22.72 3.29
N SER A 228 -6.38 22.16 4.41
CA SER A 228 -5.83 20.96 5.05
C SER A 228 -5.62 19.76 4.11
N LYS A 229 -6.50 19.59 3.11
CA LYS A 229 -6.38 18.56 2.05
C LYS A 229 -5.14 18.69 1.15
N PHE A 230 -4.44 19.82 1.18
CA PHE A 230 -3.29 20.13 0.34
C PHE A 230 -1.98 20.32 1.14
N HIS A 231 -2.01 20.14 2.46
CA HIS A 231 -0.81 20.20 3.29
C HIS A 231 -0.06 18.86 3.32
N LEU A 232 1.27 18.90 3.22
CA LEU A 232 2.20 17.83 3.65
C LEU A 232 1.87 16.43 3.12
N GLY A 233 1.27 16.35 1.94
CA GLY A 233 1.03 15.07 1.29
C GLY A 233 2.33 14.43 0.81
N LYS A 234 2.19 13.31 0.09
CA LYS A 234 3.26 12.60 -0.61
C LYS A 234 4.26 13.54 -1.34
N ARG A 235 3.77 14.68 -1.86
CA ARG A 235 4.59 15.71 -2.53
C ARG A 235 5.62 16.38 -1.62
N ASP A 236 5.29 16.69 -0.39
CA ASP A 236 6.21 17.39 0.51
C ASP A 236 7.21 16.40 1.10
N ALA A 237 6.76 15.20 1.46
CA ALA A 237 7.65 14.08 1.76
C ALA A 237 8.62 13.83 0.59
N TYR A 238 8.15 13.87 -0.66
CA TYR A 238 8.98 13.78 -1.86
C TYR A 238 10.00 14.93 -1.94
N ASN A 239 9.57 16.17 -1.70
CA ASN A 239 10.49 17.31 -1.73
C ASN A 239 11.57 17.22 -0.66
N ARG A 240 11.25 16.76 0.56
CA ARG A 240 12.22 16.45 1.61
C ARG A 240 13.15 15.31 1.22
N PHE A 241 12.61 14.23 0.66
CA PHE A 241 13.38 13.08 0.18
C PHE A 241 14.39 13.49 -0.90
N MET A 242 13.99 14.44 -1.75
CA MET A 242 14.81 15.06 -2.80
C MET A 242 15.70 16.20 -2.29
N GLY A 243 15.66 16.50 -0.99
CA GLY A 243 16.40 17.59 -0.35
C GLY A 243 16.01 18.99 -0.85
N LYS A 244 14.89 19.16 -1.57
CA LYS A 244 14.40 20.45 -2.09
C LYS A 244 14.06 21.42 -0.98
N ASP A 245 13.57 20.88 0.12
CA ASP A 245 13.12 21.65 1.27
C ASP A 245 14.28 21.99 2.21
N TRP A 246 15.50 21.54 1.90
CA TRP A 246 16.68 21.87 2.69
C TRP A 246 17.15 23.29 2.35
N PRO A 247 16.86 24.29 3.21
CA PRO A 247 17.17 25.67 2.91
C PRO A 247 18.68 25.82 2.75
N GLY A 248 19.09 26.30 1.58
CA GLY A 248 20.50 26.46 1.26
C GLY A 248 21.29 25.15 1.26
N ARG A 249 20.69 23.98 0.96
CA ARG A 249 21.38 22.71 0.65
C ARG A 249 20.79 21.89 -0.50
N SER A 250 19.60 22.23 -1.00
CA SER A 250 19.04 21.53 -2.17
C SER A 250 19.85 21.74 -3.45
N LEU A 251 19.86 20.74 -4.34
CA LEU A 251 20.33 20.86 -5.73
C LEU A 251 19.37 21.64 -6.65
N ALA A 252 18.27 22.19 -6.14
CA ALA A 252 17.38 23.00 -6.94
C ALA A 252 18.10 24.24 -7.47
N LEU A 253 17.94 24.54 -8.77
CA LEU A 253 18.65 25.62 -9.46
C LEU A 253 18.52 26.98 -8.75
N GLY A 254 17.36 27.24 -8.13
CA GLY A 254 17.10 28.46 -7.36
C GLY A 254 17.88 28.54 -6.03
N ASN A 255 18.12 27.40 -5.36
CA ASN A 255 18.92 27.35 -4.13
C ASN A 255 20.43 27.32 -4.45
N MET A 256 20.83 26.69 -5.55
CA MET A 256 22.18 26.85 -6.10
C MET A 256 22.42 28.30 -6.55
N ALA A 257 21.45 28.95 -7.17
CA ALA A 257 21.51 30.36 -7.56
C ALA A 257 21.52 31.29 -6.34
N MET A 258 20.74 31.01 -5.29
CA MET A 258 20.77 31.75 -4.02
C MET A 258 22.13 31.62 -3.33
N ARG A 259 22.70 30.41 -3.26
CA ARG A 259 24.07 30.17 -2.77
C ARG A 259 25.11 30.90 -3.60
N LEU A 260 25.01 30.80 -4.93
CA LEU A 260 25.88 31.53 -5.86
C LEU A 260 25.71 33.04 -5.69
N SER A 261 24.50 33.54 -5.47
CA SER A 261 24.23 34.97 -5.26
C SER A 261 24.73 35.48 -3.91
N TYR A 262 24.69 34.65 -2.87
CA TYR A 262 25.24 34.96 -1.56
C TYR A 262 26.78 35.04 -1.63
N LEU A 263 27.41 34.08 -2.31
CA LEU A 263 28.86 34.05 -2.55
C LEU A 263 29.33 35.15 -3.50
N MET A 264 28.57 35.43 -4.57
CA MET A 264 28.84 36.54 -5.49
C MET A 264 28.55 37.89 -4.82
N GLY A 265 27.65 37.96 -3.85
CA GLY A 265 27.38 39.15 -3.04
C GLY A 265 28.51 39.49 -2.06
N GLU A 266 29.29 38.49 -1.63
CA GLU A 266 30.53 38.69 -0.87
C GLU A 266 31.73 39.03 -1.77
N SER A 267 31.80 38.50 -3.00
CA SER A 267 32.89 38.85 -3.94
C SER A 267 32.64 40.19 -4.67
N ALA A 268 31.39 40.59 -4.93
CA ALA A 268 31.05 41.84 -5.59
C ALA A 268 31.30 43.08 -4.73
N LYS A 269 31.46 42.94 -3.41
CA LYS A 269 31.99 44.01 -2.55
C LYS A 269 33.50 44.15 -2.63
N THR A 270 34.18 43.22 -3.30
CA THR A 270 35.65 43.18 -3.38
C THR A 270 36.18 43.38 -4.80
N GLU A 271 35.37 43.17 -5.85
CA GLU A 271 35.84 43.18 -7.25
C GLU A 271 35.21 44.23 -8.18
N SER A 272 34.35 45.14 -7.69
CA SER A 272 33.84 46.26 -8.50
C SER A 272 34.89 47.35 -8.83
N ALA A 273 36.16 46.99 -8.92
CA ALA A 273 37.27 47.92 -9.16
C ALA A 273 38.05 47.66 -10.44
N ARG A 274 37.88 46.55 -11.18
CA ARG A 274 38.71 46.31 -12.37
C ARG A 274 38.02 45.60 -13.54
N LEU A 275 37.75 46.45 -14.52
CA LEU A 275 38.11 46.33 -15.94
C LEU A 275 37.08 45.75 -16.91
N ASP A 276 36.82 46.63 -17.86
CA ASP A 276 36.08 46.54 -19.11
C ASP A 276 36.83 45.74 -20.20
N GLU A 277 36.03 45.37 -21.21
CA GLU A 277 36.36 45.26 -22.65
C GLU A 277 37.32 44.14 -23.12
N ASP A 278 36.77 43.07 -23.68
CA ASP A 278 36.60 42.89 -25.15
C ASP A 278 36.40 41.40 -25.50
N GLU A 279 35.27 41.07 -26.14
CA GLU A 279 34.96 39.72 -26.63
C GLU A 279 34.51 39.76 -28.09
N SER A 280 35.17 38.99 -28.95
CA SER A 280 34.59 38.59 -30.25
C SER A 280 34.99 37.17 -30.67
N LEU A 281 33.98 36.31 -30.75
CA LEU A 281 33.68 35.32 -31.81
C LEU A 281 34.72 34.22 -32.15
N ALA A 282 34.56 33.05 -31.52
CA ALA A 282 34.89 31.74 -32.11
C ALA A 282 34.05 30.64 -31.41
N ASP A 283 32.92 30.28 -32.02
CA ASP A 283 31.80 29.62 -31.33
C ASP A 283 31.38 28.31 -32.04
N SER A 284 31.81 27.16 -31.49
CA SER A 284 30.97 25.95 -31.25
C SER A 284 31.78 24.77 -30.69
N SER A 285 33.07 24.62 -31.02
CA SER A 285 33.95 23.59 -30.43
C SER A 285 34.51 24.01 -29.06
N THR A 286 34.66 25.32 -28.86
CA THR A 286 34.92 25.99 -27.57
C THR A 286 33.78 25.81 -26.57
N ASN A 287 32.54 25.64 -27.04
CA ASN A 287 31.39 25.48 -26.15
C ASN A 287 31.33 24.11 -25.48
N GLN A 288 31.70 23.03 -26.17
CA GLN A 288 31.79 21.71 -25.53
C GLN A 288 32.98 21.63 -24.56
N LEU A 289 34.12 22.22 -24.93
CA LEU A 289 35.31 22.25 -24.09
C LEU A 289 35.14 23.20 -22.89
N GLY A 290 34.43 24.32 -23.08
CA GLY A 290 34.04 25.27 -22.04
C GLY A 290 33.02 24.67 -21.08
N LEU A 291 32.05 23.89 -21.59
CA LEU A 291 31.08 23.19 -20.75
C LEU A 291 31.75 22.06 -19.96
N ALA A 292 32.64 21.27 -20.56
CA ALA A 292 33.43 20.25 -19.86
C ALA A 292 34.35 20.87 -18.78
N LYS A 293 35.02 21.99 -19.09
CA LYS A 293 35.82 22.75 -18.13
C LYS A 293 34.97 23.28 -16.98
N ARG A 294 33.79 23.82 -17.28
CA ARG A 294 32.85 24.34 -16.27
C ARG A 294 32.27 23.23 -15.38
N ILE A 295 32.02 22.05 -15.94
CA ILE A 295 31.64 20.85 -15.16
C ILE A 295 32.78 20.43 -14.24
N LEU A 296 34.03 20.38 -14.72
CA LEU A 296 35.19 20.04 -13.89
C LEU A 296 35.43 21.07 -12.79
N GLU A 297 35.30 22.36 -13.08
CA GLU A 297 35.40 23.44 -12.08
C GLU A 297 34.30 23.33 -11.03
N LEU A 298 33.07 22.99 -11.43
CA LEU A 298 31.99 22.71 -10.49
C LEU A 298 32.33 21.49 -9.63
N ARG A 299 32.88 20.41 -10.21
CA ARG A 299 33.25 19.22 -9.43
C ARG A 299 34.40 19.48 -8.46
N ILE A 300 35.40 20.26 -8.86
CA ILE A 300 36.49 20.67 -7.96
C ILE A 300 35.95 21.53 -6.83
N ARG A 301 35.02 22.45 -7.11
CA ARG A 301 34.38 23.26 -6.06
C ARG A 301 33.51 22.42 -5.13
N GLU A 302 32.76 21.46 -5.64
CA GLU A 302 32.01 20.50 -4.81
C GLU A 302 32.95 19.75 -3.87
N LEU A 303 34.07 19.22 -4.40
CA LEU A 303 35.07 18.52 -3.59
C LEU A 303 35.73 19.44 -2.55
N GLN A 304 36.01 20.70 -2.89
CA GLN A 304 36.53 21.69 -1.93
C GLN A 304 35.51 22.02 -0.83
N MET A 305 34.22 22.08 -1.19
CA MET A 305 33.13 22.28 -0.24
C MET A 305 32.97 21.07 0.70
N GLU A 306 33.03 19.85 0.16
CA GLU A 306 33.02 18.61 0.94
C GLU A 306 34.20 18.59 1.93
N LEU A 307 35.39 19.00 1.49
CA LEU A 307 36.58 19.08 2.34
C LEU A 307 36.41 20.12 3.46
N ALA A 308 35.90 21.31 3.15
CA ALA A 308 35.63 22.36 4.14
C ALA A 308 34.51 21.98 5.13
N GLU A 309 33.48 21.27 4.66
CA GLU A 309 32.41 20.74 5.50
C GLU A 309 32.95 19.66 6.45
N LEU A 310 33.79 18.75 5.96
CA LEU A 310 34.50 17.77 6.80
C LEU A 310 35.40 18.44 7.85
N ASP A 311 36.17 19.47 7.48
CA ASP A 311 37.01 20.21 8.44
C ASP A 311 36.17 20.93 9.50
N SER A 312 35.04 21.54 9.10
CA SER A 312 34.10 22.16 10.03
C SER A 312 33.47 21.13 10.96
N GLN A 313 33.10 19.95 10.44
CA GLN A 313 32.56 18.86 11.23
C GLN A 313 33.60 18.33 12.22
N LEU A 314 34.85 18.18 11.80
CA LEU A 314 35.96 17.80 12.67
C LEU A 314 36.18 18.83 13.79
N ALA A 315 36.03 20.13 13.47
CA ALA A 315 36.12 21.20 14.46
C ALA A 315 34.93 21.20 15.44
N ILE A 316 33.70 20.95 14.97
CA ILE A 316 32.50 20.86 15.82
C ILE A 316 32.56 19.61 16.70
N ALA A 317 32.90 18.44 16.15
CA ALA A 317 33.05 17.19 16.89
C ALA A 317 34.14 17.28 17.98
N ARG A 318 35.21 18.05 17.74
CA ARG A 318 36.22 18.36 18.76
C ARG A 318 35.71 19.23 19.90
N ASN A 319 34.74 20.10 19.64
CA ASN A 319 34.23 21.06 20.63
C ASN A 319 33.00 20.54 21.39
N ASN A 320 32.14 19.77 20.74
CA ASN A 320 30.93 19.18 21.30
C ASN A 320 30.90 17.67 20.98
N PRO A 321 31.61 16.83 21.75
CA PRO A 321 31.62 15.38 21.52
C PRO A 321 30.23 14.72 21.68
N ASP A 322 29.29 15.40 22.35
CA ASP A 322 27.99 14.83 22.72
C ASP A 322 26.79 15.36 21.92
N GLU A 323 26.93 16.42 21.10
CA GLU A 323 25.73 17.21 20.70
C GLU A 323 25.22 17.04 19.26
N PHE A 324 25.98 16.60 18.25
CA PHE A 324 25.37 16.28 16.93
C PHE A 324 26.32 15.41 16.07
N SER A 325 26.08 14.10 16.06
CA SER A 325 26.70 13.16 15.11
C SER A 325 25.98 13.24 13.76
N TYR A 326 26.61 13.85 12.75
CA TYR A 326 26.16 13.74 11.37
C TYR A 326 26.55 12.40 10.73
N GLU A 327 27.27 11.53 11.44
CA GLU A 327 27.54 10.14 11.01
C GLU A 327 26.24 9.30 10.98
N ASP A 328 25.18 9.78 11.65
CA ASP A 328 23.91 9.06 11.83
C ASP A 328 22.95 9.22 10.63
N LEU A 329 23.14 10.21 9.75
CA LEU A 329 22.29 10.43 8.55
C LEU A 329 22.83 9.73 7.30
N SER A 330 23.75 8.80 7.49
CA SER A 330 24.62 8.33 6.43
C SER A 330 24.01 7.25 5.56
N LYS A 331 22.75 6.82 5.82
CA LYS A 331 22.04 5.82 5.02
C LYS A 331 20.73 6.38 4.49
N SER A 332 20.42 6.04 3.24
CA SER A 332 19.15 6.40 2.57
C SER A 332 17.88 6.03 3.35
N PHE A 333 17.93 4.92 4.10
CA PHE A 333 16.81 4.49 4.94
C PHE A 333 16.65 5.33 6.20
N ASP A 334 17.72 5.98 6.70
CA ASP A 334 17.66 6.88 7.85
C ASP A 334 16.84 8.14 7.51
N LEU A 335 17.04 8.69 6.30
CA LEU A 335 16.22 9.80 5.80
C LEU A 335 14.73 9.41 5.71
N LEU A 336 14.44 8.17 5.32
CA LEU A 336 13.06 7.69 5.31
C LEU A 336 12.48 7.60 6.73
N LEU A 337 13.26 7.11 7.70
CA LEU A 337 12.86 7.06 9.11
C LEU A 337 12.65 8.46 9.68
N GLU A 338 13.51 9.43 9.33
CA GLU A 338 13.36 10.84 9.69
C GLU A 338 12.05 11.41 9.11
N ILE A 339 11.73 11.13 7.85
CA ILE A 339 10.48 11.60 7.25
C ILE A 339 9.28 10.95 7.91
N LEU A 340 9.32 9.65 8.21
CA LEU A 340 8.25 8.97 8.96
C LEU A 340 8.08 9.59 10.35
N ASP A 341 9.18 9.93 11.01
CA ASP A 341 9.14 10.56 12.32
C ASP A 341 8.60 12.00 12.24
N ASP A 342 9.24 12.87 11.47
CA ASP A 342 8.94 14.29 11.42
C ASP A 342 7.65 14.64 10.71
N GLN A 343 7.24 13.86 9.70
CA GLN A 343 6.06 14.18 8.89
C GLN A 343 4.82 13.44 9.33
N LEU A 344 4.96 12.18 9.72
CA LEU A 344 3.82 11.39 10.13
C LEU A 344 3.67 11.34 11.66
N ASN A 345 4.64 11.87 12.42
CA ASN A 345 4.77 11.61 13.85
C ASN A 345 4.64 10.11 14.09
N ALA A 346 5.33 9.27 13.31
CA ALA A 346 5.21 7.83 13.36
C ALA A 346 6.56 7.17 13.63
N LYS A 347 6.53 6.07 14.37
CA LYS A 347 7.69 5.24 14.67
C LYS A 347 7.51 3.87 14.02
N VAL A 348 8.54 3.35 13.38
CA VAL A 348 8.57 1.95 12.96
C VAL A 348 8.65 1.07 14.21
N ILE A 349 7.75 0.10 14.35
CA ILE A 349 7.71 -0.81 15.50
C ILE A 349 8.00 -2.26 15.12
N GLY A 350 7.93 -2.60 13.83
CA GLY A 350 8.16 -3.96 13.34
C GLY A 350 8.44 -3.98 11.85
N CYS A 351 9.29 -4.91 11.42
CA CYS A 351 9.50 -5.25 10.03
C CYS A 351 9.26 -6.75 9.86
N ALA A 352 8.50 -7.15 8.85
CA ALA A 352 8.17 -8.53 8.58
C ALA A 352 8.37 -8.89 7.10
N LEU A 353 8.73 -10.14 6.84
CA LEU A 353 8.64 -10.77 5.54
C LEU A 353 7.42 -11.69 5.53
N GLU A 354 6.59 -11.53 4.50
CA GLU A 354 5.37 -12.33 4.33
C GLU A 354 5.38 -13.03 2.96
N ASN A 355 4.67 -14.16 2.86
CA ASN A 355 4.43 -14.79 1.57
C ASN A 355 3.33 -14.00 0.85
N THR A 356 3.68 -13.40 -0.28
CA THR A 356 2.78 -12.59 -1.10
C THR A 356 2.10 -13.43 -2.17
N SER A 357 2.49 -14.69 -2.33
CA SER A 357 1.87 -15.58 -3.31
C SER A 357 0.50 -16.05 -2.82
N LEU A 358 -0.52 -15.85 -3.67
CA LEU A 358 -1.84 -16.45 -3.49
C LEU A 358 -1.89 -17.91 -3.97
N LEU A 359 -0.88 -18.35 -4.72
CA LEU A 359 -0.82 -19.69 -5.31
C LEU A 359 -0.16 -20.66 -4.34
N ARG A 360 -0.84 -21.78 -4.05
CA ARG A 360 -0.30 -22.82 -3.17
C ARG A 360 0.98 -23.41 -3.77
N GLY A 361 2.00 -23.60 -2.94
CA GLY A 361 3.29 -24.17 -3.33
C GLY A 361 4.27 -23.18 -3.95
N ASN A 362 3.84 -21.96 -4.26
CA ASN A 362 4.75 -20.89 -4.68
C ASN A 362 5.12 -20.03 -3.47
N LEU A 363 6.41 -19.84 -3.26
CA LEU A 363 6.93 -18.95 -2.25
C LEU A 363 7.44 -17.68 -2.93
N VAL A 364 6.74 -16.57 -2.73
CA VAL A 364 7.19 -15.24 -3.14
C VAL A 364 7.18 -14.39 -1.88
N LEU A 365 8.35 -13.91 -1.46
CA LEU A 365 8.46 -13.08 -0.27
C LEU A 365 8.23 -11.62 -0.63
N GLY A 366 7.49 -10.90 0.21
CA GLY A 366 7.35 -9.44 0.19
C GLY A 366 7.64 -8.86 1.55
N GLY A 367 7.86 -7.55 1.58
CA GLY A 367 8.10 -6.79 2.80
C GLY A 367 6.81 -6.20 3.38
N ALA A 368 6.76 -6.11 4.69
CA ALA A 368 5.76 -5.35 5.41
C ALA A 368 6.42 -4.58 6.55
N ILE A 369 6.09 -3.30 6.68
CA ILE A 369 6.59 -2.45 7.77
C ILE A 369 5.41 -2.00 8.61
N VAL A 370 5.53 -2.20 9.91
CA VAL A 370 4.52 -1.79 10.88
C VAL A 370 4.94 -0.46 11.47
N ILE A 371 4.17 0.58 11.18
CA ILE A 371 4.35 1.93 11.72
C ILE A 371 3.30 2.19 12.79
N GLN A 372 3.70 2.89 13.85
CA GLN A 372 2.81 3.31 14.93
C GLN A 372 2.90 4.81 15.11
N ARG A 373 1.75 5.47 15.18
CA ARG A 373 1.71 6.91 15.46
C ARG A 373 2.19 7.20 16.88
N LYS A 374 3.14 8.12 17.01
CA LYS A 374 3.60 8.69 18.28
C LYS A 374 2.45 9.41 18.97
N VAL A 375 2.46 9.39 20.29
CA VAL A 375 1.48 10.09 21.13
C VAL A 375 2.10 11.38 21.60
N ALA A 376 1.34 12.47 21.59
CA ALA A 376 1.79 13.70 22.21
C ALA A 376 1.83 13.52 23.73
N ASN A 377 2.98 13.81 24.33
CA ASN A 377 3.05 13.93 25.77
C ASN A 377 2.58 15.32 26.17
N LYS A 378 1.52 15.40 26.97
CA LYS A 378 1.04 16.64 27.56
C LYS A 378 1.56 16.74 28.98
N ARG A 379 2.08 17.92 29.35
CA ARG A 379 2.47 18.25 30.71
C ARG A 379 1.37 19.09 31.33
N THR A 380 0.88 18.67 32.49
CA THR A 380 -0.07 19.47 33.29
C THR A 380 0.38 19.57 34.72
N LEU A 381 0.14 20.72 35.33
CA LEU A 381 0.39 20.95 36.75
C LEU A 381 -0.76 20.33 37.57
N LEU A 382 -0.49 19.22 38.25
CA LEU A 382 -1.41 18.59 39.20
C LEU A 382 -0.87 18.84 40.61
N ALA A 383 -1.61 19.58 41.43
CA ALA A 383 -1.22 19.91 42.80
C ALA A 383 0.15 20.62 42.95
N GLY A 384 0.59 21.35 41.92
CA GLY A 384 1.88 22.05 41.91
C GLY A 384 3.06 21.20 41.41
N GLU A 385 2.84 19.93 41.07
CA GLU A 385 3.82 19.07 40.41
C GLU A 385 3.52 18.96 38.91
N GLU A 386 4.55 19.04 38.07
CA GLU A 386 4.42 18.79 36.63
C GLU A 386 4.31 17.28 36.38
N VAL A 387 3.14 16.85 35.94
CA VAL A 387 2.90 15.46 35.54
C VAL A 387 2.80 15.40 34.02
N GLU A 388 3.62 14.56 33.41
CA GLU A 388 3.59 14.25 31.98
C GLU A 388 2.70 13.02 31.75
N TYR A 389 1.70 13.14 30.88
CA TYR A 389 0.84 12.04 30.46
C TYR A 389 0.72 11.99 28.94
N GLU A 390 0.51 10.78 28.42
CA GLU A 390 0.31 10.55 26.99
C GLU A 390 -1.13 10.90 26.61
N ASP A 391 -1.31 11.87 25.71
CA ASP A 391 -2.63 12.21 25.18
C ASP A 391 -2.95 11.40 23.92
N THR A 392 -3.61 10.27 24.09
CA THR A 392 -4.04 9.41 22.98
C THR A 392 -5.12 10.04 22.09
N GLU A 393 -5.78 11.09 22.56
CA GLU A 393 -6.83 11.80 21.81
C GLU A 393 -6.26 12.94 20.97
N GLU A 394 -4.98 13.27 21.13
CA GLU A 394 -4.32 14.26 20.28
C GLU A 394 -4.28 13.73 18.84
N THR A 395 -5.07 14.38 17.99
CA THR A 395 -5.18 14.05 16.57
C THR A 395 -4.06 14.69 15.75
N PHE A 396 -3.27 15.59 16.35
CA PHE A 396 -2.32 16.45 15.67
C PHE A 396 -2.95 17.19 14.46
N GLY A 397 -4.25 17.49 14.52
CA GLY A 397 -4.99 18.14 13.44
C GLY A 397 -5.60 17.21 12.39
N ASN A 398 -5.44 15.88 12.49
CA ASN A 398 -6.03 14.91 11.57
C ASN A 398 -7.29 14.28 12.17
N GLU A 399 -8.47 14.77 11.79
CA GLU A 399 -9.76 14.24 12.27
C GLU A 399 -9.86 12.73 12.02
N GLY A 400 -10.19 11.97 13.08
CA GLY A 400 -10.39 10.52 13.01
C GLY A 400 -9.14 9.66 13.21
N VAL A 401 -7.93 10.25 13.27
CA VAL A 401 -6.69 9.49 13.48
C VAL A 401 -6.25 9.61 14.95
N ALA A 402 -6.19 8.49 15.66
CA ALA A 402 -5.85 8.46 17.08
C ALA A 402 -4.34 8.29 17.31
N GLY A 403 -3.83 8.78 18.45
CA GLY A 403 -2.48 8.43 18.89
C GLY A 403 -2.36 6.92 19.09
N ARG A 404 -1.18 6.34 18.83
CA ARG A 404 -0.90 4.88 18.86
C ARG A 404 -1.58 4.05 17.78
N GLU A 405 -2.29 4.66 16.84
CA GLU A 405 -2.81 3.93 15.70
C GLU A 405 -1.66 3.22 14.98
N ILE A 406 -1.88 1.94 14.67
CA ILE A 406 -0.90 1.08 14.03
C ILE A 406 -1.35 0.89 12.58
N PHE A 407 -0.41 1.08 11.67
CA PHE A 407 -0.63 0.89 10.25
C PHE A 407 0.42 -0.05 9.67
N VAL A 408 -0.01 -0.95 8.79
CA VAL A 408 0.88 -1.89 8.11
C VAL A 408 1.08 -1.38 6.69
N VAL A 409 2.31 -0.98 6.38
CA VAL A 409 2.70 -0.51 5.06
C VAL A 409 3.26 -1.68 4.25
N GLU A 410 2.75 -1.83 3.02
CA GLU A 410 3.26 -2.80 2.06
C GLU A 410 4.53 -2.26 1.42
N CYS A 411 5.56 -3.10 1.32
CA CYS A 411 6.80 -2.72 0.68
C CYS A 411 7.44 -3.95 0.03
N ASP A 412 8.56 -3.71 -0.64
CA ASP A 412 9.35 -4.80 -1.17
C ASP A 412 10.34 -5.35 -0.12
N VAL A 413 10.87 -6.54 -0.39
CA VAL A 413 11.71 -7.28 0.56
C VAL A 413 12.96 -6.49 0.92
N ASP A 414 13.60 -5.87 -0.07
CA ASP A 414 14.79 -5.05 0.11
C ASP A 414 14.52 -3.82 0.97
N GLU A 415 13.35 -3.20 0.84
CA GLU A 415 12.95 -2.06 1.67
C GLU A 415 12.69 -2.47 3.12
N ALA A 416 12.00 -3.59 3.35
CA ALA A 416 11.77 -4.10 4.70
C ALA A 416 13.09 -4.45 5.41
N ILE A 417 14.03 -5.09 4.69
CA ILE A 417 15.36 -5.37 5.22
C ILE A 417 16.13 -4.07 5.47
N GLY A 418 16.12 -3.14 4.53
CA GLY A 418 16.79 -1.84 4.65
C GLY A 418 16.31 -1.04 5.85
N VAL A 419 14.99 -0.94 6.05
CA VAL A 419 14.37 -0.26 7.20
C VAL A 419 14.65 -1.02 8.50
N SER A 420 14.63 -2.36 8.50
CA SER A 420 15.02 -3.17 9.66
C SER A 420 16.46 -2.89 10.10
N LEU A 421 17.40 -2.78 9.16
CA LEU A 421 18.80 -2.45 9.43
C LEU A 421 19.00 -1.01 9.91
N ALA A 422 18.23 -0.07 9.37
CA ALA A 422 18.31 1.35 9.74
C ALA A 422 17.71 1.63 11.12
N SER A 423 16.60 0.96 11.47
CA SER A 423 15.90 1.14 12.74
C SER A 423 16.40 0.24 13.88
N ASP A 424 17.35 -0.66 13.59
CA ASP A 424 17.79 -1.75 14.49
C ASP A 424 16.62 -2.60 15.03
N ILE A 425 15.55 -2.75 14.25
CA ILE A 425 14.37 -3.56 14.58
C ILE A 425 14.54 -4.95 13.97
N PRO A 426 14.37 -6.05 14.73
CA PRO A 426 14.55 -7.39 14.21
C PRO A 426 13.50 -7.71 13.13
N LEU A 427 13.96 -8.21 12.00
CA LEU A 427 13.10 -8.68 10.92
C LEU A 427 12.41 -9.97 11.34
N GLN A 428 11.10 -10.07 11.11
CA GLN A 428 10.30 -11.24 11.46
C GLN A 428 9.80 -11.97 10.22
N ILE A 429 9.65 -13.29 10.31
CA ILE A 429 9.04 -14.11 9.26
C ILE A 429 8.22 -15.22 9.91
N GLU A 430 7.13 -15.61 9.27
CA GLU A 430 6.35 -16.76 9.73
C GLU A 430 7.19 -18.05 9.61
N ARG A 431 7.15 -18.88 10.64
CA ARG A 431 7.91 -20.12 10.77
C ARG A 431 7.52 -21.11 9.70
N SER A 432 6.23 -21.18 9.36
CA SER A 432 5.74 -22.05 8.29
C SER A 432 6.37 -21.67 6.93
N ILE A 433 6.52 -20.37 6.67
CA ILE A 433 7.16 -19.82 5.47
C ILE A 433 8.66 -20.11 5.52
N PHE A 434 9.29 -19.90 6.67
CA PHE A 434 10.71 -20.17 6.86
C PHE A 434 11.04 -21.65 6.62
N GLU A 435 10.29 -22.55 7.25
CA GLU A 435 10.45 -24.01 7.11
C GLU A 435 10.24 -24.46 5.65
N GLN A 436 9.18 -23.96 4.98
CA GLN A 436 8.94 -24.24 3.55
C GLN A 436 10.11 -23.79 2.66
N ALA A 437 10.65 -22.60 2.91
CA ALA A 437 11.80 -22.08 2.17
C ALA A 437 13.04 -22.95 2.37
N THR A 438 13.26 -23.44 3.59
CA THR A 438 14.42 -24.26 3.93
C THR A 438 14.34 -25.68 3.37
N SER A 439 13.15 -26.29 3.38
CA SER A 439 12.94 -27.60 2.77
C SER A 439 13.21 -27.59 1.26
N ILE A 440 12.94 -26.46 0.58
CA ILE A 440 13.29 -26.29 -0.83
C ILE A 440 14.81 -26.34 -1.04
N VAL A 441 15.61 -25.77 -0.12
CA VAL A 441 17.08 -25.78 -0.18
C VAL A 441 17.65 -27.18 0.03
N GLU A 442 17.15 -27.93 1.01
CA GLU A 442 17.61 -29.30 1.29
C GLU A 442 17.39 -30.23 0.09
N LEU A 443 16.25 -30.10 -0.61
CA LEU A 443 15.97 -30.84 -1.83
C LEU A 443 16.99 -30.56 -2.94
N PHE A 444 17.54 -29.34 -3.02
CA PHE A 444 18.59 -29.02 -3.99
C PHE A 444 19.91 -29.73 -3.68
N GLU A 445 20.32 -29.77 -2.41
CA GLU A 445 21.54 -30.46 -2.00
C GLU A 445 21.44 -31.97 -2.29
N GLU A 446 20.29 -32.59 -2.06
CA GLU A 446 20.06 -34.00 -2.40
C GLU A 446 20.13 -34.26 -3.90
N VAL A 447 19.56 -33.37 -4.73
CA VAL A 447 19.61 -33.50 -6.19
C VAL A 447 21.04 -33.34 -6.71
N GLU A 448 21.82 -32.37 -6.20
CA GLU A 448 23.22 -32.19 -6.60
C GLU A 448 24.10 -33.39 -6.21
N ASN A 449 23.91 -33.92 -4.99
CA ASN A 449 24.65 -35.11 -4.54
C ASN A 449 24.31 -36.37 -5.34
N ASN A 450 23.08 -36.48 -5.86
CA ASN A 450 22.64 -37.60 -6.70
C ASN A 450 22.90 -37.38 -8.21
N ALA A 451 23.12 -36.14 -8.65
CA ALA A 451 23.36 -35.77 -10.05
C ALA A 451 24.70 -36.27 -10.63
N GLY A 452 25.54 -36.94 -9.83
CA GLY A 452 26.66 -37.76 -10.33
C GLY A 452 26.21 -38.88 -11.29
N SER A 453 24.91 -39.20 -11.36
CA SER A 453 24.32 -40.07 -12.37
C SER A 453 23.78 -39.24 -13.56
N THR A 454 24.57 -39.16 -14.62
CA THR A 454 24.53 -38.18 -15.73
C THR A 454 23.34 -38.26 -16.72
N LYS A 455 22.15 -38.71 -16.32
CA LYS A 455 21.00 -38.78 -17.25
C LYS A 455 19.68 -38.29 -16.62
N GLY A 456 19.35 -37.02 -16.83
CA GLY A 456 17.95 -36.63 -17.06
C GLY A 456 17.26 -35.65 -16.11
N VAL A 457 17.92 -34.98 -15.17
CA VAL A 457 17.23 -34.05 -14.24
C VAL A 457 17.22 -32.61 -14.78
N LYS A 458 16.66 -32.39 -15.98
CA LYS A 458 16.46 -31.03 -16.55
C LYS A 458 15.08 -30.42 -16.23
N GLY A 459 14.33 -30.96 -15.26
CA GLY A 459 12.93 -30.55 -15.02
C GLY A 459 12.46 -30.50 -13.58
N VAL A 460 13.35 -30.63 -12.58
CA VAL A 460 12.96 -30.71 -11.15
C VAL A 460 13.53 -29.54 -10.33
N LEU A 461 13.98 -28.46 -10.97
CA LEU A 461 14.06 -27.20 -10.25
C LEU A 461 12.59 -26.81 -10.00
N PRO A 462 12.06 -26.75 -8.76
CA PRO A 462 10.98 -25.81 -8.51
C PRO A 462 11.59 -24.48 -8.93
N LEU A 463 11.23 -24.00 -10.11
CA LEU A 463 11.64 -22.67 -10.48
C LEU A 463 11.07 -21.82 -9.36
N CYS A 464 11.96 -21.31 -8.50
CA CYS A 464 11.82 -19.97 -7.98
C CYS A 464 11.83 -19.11 -9.25
N LYS A 465 10.71 -19.16 -10.01
CA LYS A 465 10.43 -18.20 -11.05
C LYS A 465 10.38 -16.96 -10.20
N VAL A 466 11.44 -16.17 -10.29
CA VAL A 466 11.31 -14.73 -10.22
C VAL A 466 10.27 -14.42 -11.30
N THR A 467 9.01 -14.58 -10.92
CA THR A 467 7.89 -14.06 -11.68
C THR A 467 8.07 -12.60 -11.40
N GLU A 468 8.64 -11.90 -12.37
CA GLU A 468 8.51 -10.46 -12.49
C GLU A 468 6.99 -10.20 -12.50
N SER A 469 6.43 -10.13 -11.30
CA SER A 469 5.00 -9.90 -11.05
C SER A 469 4.70 -8.42 -11.21
N SER A 470 5.73 -7.58 -11.20
CA SER A 470 5.77 -6.36 -11.98
C SER A 470 5.97 -6.74 -13.45
N VAL A 471 4.88 -6.78 -14.22
CA VAL A 471 4.98 -6.36 -15.62
C VAL A 471 5.49 -4.92 -15.54
N SER A 472 6.81 -4.75 -15.60
CA SER A 472 7.43 -3.44 -15.65
C SER A 472 6.81 -2.77 -16.86
N VAL A 473 5.98 -1.76 -16.60
CA VAL A 473 5.65 -0.75 -17.59
C VAL A 473 6.97 -0.05 -17.84
N GLU A 474 7.76 -0.61 -18.76
CA GLU A 474 8.83 0.13 -19.39
C GLU A 474 8.13 1.35 -19.99
N GLY A 475 8.29 2.50 -19.32
CA GLY A 475 7.87 3.76 -19.89
C GLY A 475 8.49 3.84 -21.28
N GLU A 476 7.67 4.04 -22.30
CA GLU A 476 8.07 4.26 -23.68
C GLU A 476 9.01 5.48 -23.74
N GLY A 477 10.28 5.26 -23.40
CA GLY A 477 11.37 6.11 -23.78
C GLY A 477 11.70 5.74 -25.21
N ASP A 478 11.35 6.63 -26.14
CA ASP A 478 11.67 6.58 -27.57
C ASP A 478 13.13 6.12 -27.81
N ASN A 479 13.34 4.81 -27.93
CA ASN A 479 14.60 4.27 -28.40
C ASN A 479 14.31 3.30 -29.53
N ARG A 480 14.33 3.86 -30.73
CA ARG A 480 14.20 3.15 -31.99
C ARG A 480 15.30 2.09 -32.10
N GLN A 481 14.92 0.93 -32.63
CA GLN A 481 15.76 -0.16 -33.17
C GLN A 481 16.03 -1.36 -32.23
N SER A 482 15.02 -2.22 -32.07
CA SER A 482 15.18 -3.62 -32.49
C SER A 482 13.79 -4.27 -32.73
N SER A 483 13.50 -4.57 -33.99
CA SER A 483 12.28 -5.28 -34.40
C SER A 483 12.45 -6.77 -34.11
N VAL A 484 12.11 -7.19 -32.90
CA VAL A 484 11.74 -8.59 -32.66
C VAL A 484 10.27 -8.70 -33.01
N ASP A 485 9.90 -9.67 -33.85
CA ASP A 485 8.53 -9.95 -34.27
C ASP A 485 7.66 -10.31 -33.05
N GLU A 486 7.19 -9.30 -32.32
CA GLU A 486 6.06 -9.46 -31.41
C GLU A 486 4.87 -9.85 -32.28
N VAL A 487 4.37 -11.07 -32.07
CA VAL A 487 3.07 -11.51 -32.61
C VAL A 487 2.08 -10.37 -32.37
N PRO A 488 1.37 -9.87 -33.40
CA PRO A 488 0.51 -8.71 -33.26
C PRO A 488 -0.44 -8.95 -32.09
N LYS A 489 -0.23 -8.21 -31.01
CA LYS A 489 -1.07 -8.24 -29.81
C LYS A 489 -2.50 -8.03 -30.31
N GLN A 490 -3.31 -9.07 -30.20
CA GLN A 490 -4.70 -9.04 -30.63
C GLN A 490 -5.34 -7.87 -29.89
N LEU A 491 -5.80 -6.85 -30.64
CA LEU A 491 -6.26 -5.57 -30.09
C LEU A 491 -7.37 -5.73 -29.05
N PHE A 492 -8.08 -6.86 -29.10
CA PHE A 492 -9.10 -7.24 -28.14
C PHE A 492 -8.83 -8.64 -27.61
N PRO A 493 -8.89 -8.81 -26.29
CA PRO A 493 -8.80 -10.12 -25.67
C PRO A 493 -10.00 -10.98 -26.04
N THR A 494 -9.72 -12.15 -26.60
CA THR A 494 -10.75 -13.16 -26.86
C THR A 494 -10.84 -14.20 -25.76
N ASP A 495 -9.89 -14.18 -24.82
CA ASP A 495 -9.80 -15.13 -23.72
C ASP A 495 -10.68 -14.68 -22.55
N ASN A 496 -11.90 -15.21 -22.50
CA ASN A 496 -12.81 -15.02 -21.38
C ASN A 496 -13.08 -16.38 -20.68
N PRO A 497 -12.28 -16.73 -19.65
CA PRO A 497 -12.38 -18.03 -19.00
C PRO A 497 -13.63 -18.20 -18.15
N ILE A 498 -14.29 -17.11 -17.74
CA ILE A 498 -15.45 -17.13 -16.83
C ILE A 498 -16.71 -16.77 -17.63
N LYS A 499 -17.59 -17.77 -17.84
CA LYS A 499 -18.80 -17.64 -18.68
C LYS A 499 -20.09 -17.50 -17.89
N SER A 500 -20.10 -17.85 -16.61
CA SER A 500 -21.29 -17.76 -15.75
C SER A 500 -20.95 -17.22 -14.36
N LEU A 501 -21.96 -16.67 -13.67
CA LEU A 501 -21.85 -16.22 -12.29
C LEU A 501 -21.50 -17.39 -11.35
N GLU A 502 -22.09 -18.56 -11.56
CA GLU A 502 -21.81 -19.78 -10.79
C GLU A 502 -20.35 -20.22 -10.91
N GLN A 503 -19.75 -20.08 -12.10
CA GLN A 503 -18.32 -20.33 -12.29
C GLN A 503 -17.47 -19.35 -11.49
N LEU A 504 -17.83 -18.05 -11.48
CA LEU A 504 -17.11 -17.05 -10.69
C LEU A 504 -17.15 -17.36 -9.19
N ASP A 505 -18.31 -17.76 -8.68
CA ASP A 505 -18.49 -18.09 -7.26
C ASP A 505 -17.84 -19.43 -6.88
N GLY A 506 -17.80 -20.39 -7.81
CA GLY A 506 -17.16 -21.69 -7.62
C GLY A 506 -15.62 -21.65 -7.64
N LEU A 507 -15.01 -20.53 -8.01
CA LEU A 507 -13.56 -20.38 -8.02
C LEU A 507 -13.02 -20.04 -6.63
N ASP A 508 -12.07 -20.85 -6.14
CA ASP A 508 -11.26 -20.52 -4.97
C ASP A 508 -10.41 -19.27 -5.21
N ASN A 509 -9.99 -18.58 -4.14
CA ASN A 509 -9.10 -17.40 -4.23
C ASN A 509 -7.82 -17.66 -5.03
N ALA A 510 -7.23 -18.85 -4.90
CA ALA A 510 -6.05 -19.24 -5.67
C ALA A 510 -6.37 -19.43 -7.16
N ALA A 511 -7.55 -19.98 -7.48
CA ALA A 511 -8.00 -20.14 -8.86
C ALA A 511 -8.31 -18.78 -9.49
N LYS A 512 -8.97 -17.86 -8.75
CA LYS A 512 -9.21 -16.46 -9.16
C LYS A 512 -7.90 -15.74 -9.46
N ALA A 513 -6.91 -15.84 -8.57
CA ALA A 513 -5.59 -15.26 -8.77
C ALA A 513 -4.87 -15.84 -10.00
N LYS A 514 -4.96 -17.16 -10.20
CA LYS A 514 -4.41 -17.82 -11.39
C LYS A 514 -5.08 -17.34 -12.67
N THR A 515 -6.40 -17.25 -12.67
CA THR A 515 -7.17 -16.73 -13.82
C THR A 515 -6.78 -15.29 -14.16
N LEU A 516 -6.58 -14.42 -13.15
CA LEU A 516 -6.08 -13.06 -13.36
C LEU A 516 -4.70 -13.05 -14.03
N LEU A 517 -3.77 -13.90 -13.58
CA LEU A 517 -2.42 -13.98 -14.15
C LEU A 517 -2.38 -14.61 -15.54
N GLU A 518 -3.36 -15.46 -15.87
CA GLU A 518 -3.49 -16.08 -17.21
C GLU A 518 -4.10 -15.11 -18.24
N MET A 519 -4.86 -14.11 -17.80
CA MET A 519 -5.46 -13.10 -18.68
C MET A 519 -4.41 -12.12 -19.22
N SER A 520 -4.34 -11.99 -20.55
CA SER A 520 -3.37 -11.12 -21.23
C SER A 520 -3.55 -9.62 -20.98
N ASN A 521 -4.75 -9.18 -20.56
CA ASN A 521 -5.03 -7.75 -20.28
C ASN A 521 -4.84 -7.36 -18.83
N PHE A 522 -4.56 -8.31 -17.94
CA PHE A 522 -4.36 -7.98 -16.55
C PHE A 522 -3.01 -7.25 -16.41
N ARG A 523 -3.10 -5.93 -16.29
CA ARG A 523 -1.97 -5.03 -16.02
C ARG A 523 -2.13 -4.50 -14.61
N GLY A 524 -1.75 -5.31 -13.63
CA GLY A 524 -1.88 -4.95 -12.23
C GLY A 524 -1.14 -5.90 -11.31
N SER A 525 -1.01 -5.49 -10.06
CA SER A 525 -0.51 -6.35 -8.99
C SER A 525 -1.69 -7.08 -8.34
N LEU A 526 -1.47 -8.32 -7.93
CA LEU A 526 -2.44 -9.05 -7.12
C LEU A 526 -2.43 -8.50 -5.69
N PRO A 527 -3.61 -8.41 -5.02
CA PRO A 527 -3.68 -7.98 -3.63
C PRO A 527 -2.94 -8.99 -2.74
N ARG A 528 -2.30 -8.50 -1.66
CA ARG A 528 -1.59 -9.36 -0.71
C ARG A 528 -2.53 -10.39 -0.08
N PRO A 529 -2.07 -11.62 0.23
CA PRO A 529 -2.91 -12.66 0.82
C PRO A 529 -3.63 -12.24 2.10
N ARG A 530 -3.02 -11.39 2.93
CA ARG A 530 -3.65 -10.82 4.12
C ARG A 530 -4.89 -9.99 3.82
N VAL A 531 -4.87 -9.19 2.74
CA VAL A 531 -5.99 -8.34 2.32
C VAL A 531 -7.14 -9.23 1.86
N VAL A 532 -6.82 -10.31 1.15
CA VAL A 532 -7.81 -11.30 0.72
C VAL A 532 -8.40 -12.08 1.91
N ARG A 533 -7.58 -12.45 2.89
CA ARG A 533 -8.01 -13.19 4.10
C ARG A 533 -8.87 -12.33 5.04
N ASN A 534 -8.52 -11.06 5.20
CA ASN A 534 -9.21 -10.13 6.10
C ASN A 534 -10.43 -9.46 5.44
N ALA A 535 -10.59 -9.60 4.11
CA ALA A 535 -11.73 -9.07 3.41
C ALA A 535 -13.03 -9.73 3.92
N PRO A 536 -14.11 -8.95 4.11
CA PRO A 536 -15.40 -9.54 4.45
C PRO A 536 -15.86 -10.45 3.29
N PRO A 537 -16.62 -11.52 3.56
CA PRO A 537 -16.98 -12.52 2.56
C PRO A 537 -17.68 -11.93 1.32
N ASN A 538 -18.40 -10.81 1.51
CA ASN A 538 -19.14 -10.15 0.43
C ASN A 538 -18.30 -9.13 -0.38
N LYS A 539 -17.04 -8.87 0.01
CA LYS A 539 -16.15 -7.91 -0.69
C LYS A 539 -14.76 -8.50 -0.89
N ASN A 540 -14.67 -9.61 -1.62
CA ASN A 540 -13.38 -10.13 -2.03
C ASN A 540 -12.69 -9.14 -3.00
N PRO A 541 -11.46 -8.68 -2.72
CA PRO A 541 -10.75 -7.76 -3.60
C PRO A 541 -10.40 -8.39 -4.96
N LEU A 542 -10.23 -9.73 -5.02
CA LEU A 542 -9.96 -10.43 -6.27
C LEU A 542 -11.15 -10.34 -7.24
N ASP A 543 -12.37 -10.39 -6.71
CA ASP A 543 -13.58 -10.22 -7.53
C ASP A 543 -13.63 -8.81 -8.13
N GLN A 544 -13.20 -7.79 -7.38
CA GLN A 544 -13.16 -6.41 -7.88
C GLN A 544 -12.18 -6.23 -9.04
N LEU A 545 -11.05 -6.95 -9.03
CA LEU A 545 -10.08 -6.94 -10.13
C LEU A 545 -10.54 -7.79 -11.32
N LEU A 546 -11.28 -8.87 -11.07
CA LEU A 546 -11.82 -9.74 -12.11
C LEU A 546 -13.01 -9.11 -12.84
N LEU A 547 -13.89 -8.39 -12.14
CA LEU A 547 -15.14 -7.86 -12.73
C LEU A 547 -14.93 -7.05 -14.01
N PRO A 548 -13.97 -6.11 -14.12
CA PRO A 548 -13.69 -5.37 -15.35
C PRO A 548 -13.18 -6.24 -16.51
N LEU A 549 -12.67 -7.44 -16.22
CA LEU A 549 -12.05 -8.34 -17.21
C LEU A 549 -12.99 -9.49 -17.62
N ILE A 550 -14.10 -9.66 -16.92
CA ILE A 550 -15.13 -10.68 -17.22
C ILE A 550 -16.15 -10.14 -18.23
N ASP A 551 -16.89 -11.05 -18.87
CA ASP A 551 -18.05 -10.72 -19.73
C ASP A 551 -19.02 -9.76 -19.03
N GLU A 552 -19.49 -8.76 -19.76
CA GLU A 552 -20.52 -7.83 -19.33
C GLU A 552 -21.74 -8.56 -18.73
N SER A 553 -22.18 -9.65 -19.36
CA SER A 553 -23.37 -10.37 -18.91
C SER A 553 -23.21 -10.91 -17.48
N VAL A 554 -22.07 -11.51 -17.16
CA VAL A 554 -21.74 -12.04 -15.84
C VAL A 554 -21.50 -10.89 -14.84
N ARG A 555 -20.79 -9.84 -15.27
CA ARG A 555 -20.57 -8.62 -14.47
C ARG A 555 -21.90 -8.00 -14.05
N LYS A 556 -22.87 -7.97 -14.95
CA LYS A 556 -24.19 -7.39 -14.68
C LYS A 556 -25.02 -8.26 -13.76
N GLN A 557 -25.01 -9.59 -13.93
CA GLN A 557 -25.61 -10.52 -12.97
C GLN A 557 -25.02 -10.35 -11.58
N TYR A 558 -23.69 -10.18 -11.47
CA TYR A 558 -23.01 -9.90 -10.21
C TYR A 558 -23.47 -8.56 -9.60
N ARG A 559 -23.50 -7.47 -10.39
CA ARG A 559 -23.98 -6.15 -9.93
C ARG A 559 -25.42 -6.21 -9.44
N LEU A 560 -26.29 -6.94 -10.15
CA LEU A 560 -27.69 -7.13 -9.79
C LEU A 560 -27.82 -7.88 -8.45
N ARG A 561 -27.10 -9.00 -8.27
CA ARG A 561 -27.07 -9.73 -6.99
C ARG A 561 -26.58 -8.84 -5.85
N LYS A 562 -25.50 -8.09 -6.05
CA LYS A 562 -24.93 -7.19 -5.04
C LYS A 562 -25.90 -6.05 -4.67
N ALA A 563 -26.63 -5.51 -5.65
CA ALA A 563 -27.66 -4.51 -5.42
C ALA A 563 -28.85 -5.09 -4.62
N GLU A 564 -29.27 -6.31 -4.93
CA GLU A 564 -30.30 -7.04 -4.18
C GLU A 564 -29.87 -7.33 -2.72
N GLU A 565 -28.61 -7.75 -2.50
CA GLU A 565 -28.04 -7.96 -1.16
C GLU A 565 -27.93 -6.67 -0.35
N THR A 566 -27.63 -5.55 -1.01
CA THR A 566 -27.55 -4.23 -0.37
C THR A 566 -28.95 -3.63 -0.12
N GLY A 567 -29.99 -4.15 -0.77
CA GLY A 567 -31.36 -3.65 -0.69
C GLY A 567 -31.62 -2.41 -1.55
N ASP A 568 -30.76 -2.10 -2.52
CA ASP A 568 -30.88 -0.95 -3.41
C ASP A 568 -31.85 -1.26 -4.57
N LYS A 569 -33.14 -1.03 -4.33
CA LYS A 569 -34.21 -1.35 -5.30
C LYS A 569 -34.12 -0.54 -6.58
N GLU A 570 -33.68 0.72 -6.49
CA GLU A 570 -33.58 1.61 -7.66
C GLU A 570 -32.52 1.09 -8.63
N LEU A 571 -31.35 0.73 -8.10
CA LEU A 571 -30.27 0.16 -8.91
C LEU A 571 -30.68 -1.19 -9.54
N VAL A 572 -31.44 -2.02 -8.82
CA VAL A 572 -31.96 -3.29 -9.35
C VAL A 572 -32.94 -3.06 -10.50
N GLU A 573 -33.86 -2.11 -10.39
CA GLU A 573 -34.81 -1.78 -11.46
C GLU A 573 -34.09 -1.21 -12.69
N GLN A 574 -33.11 -0.32 -12.50
CA GLN A 574 -32.27 0.20 -13.58
C GLN A 574 -31.51 -0.92 -14.29
N LEU A 575 -30.83 -1.79 -13.55
CA LEU A 575 -30.09 -2.91 -14.12
C LEU A 575 -31.02 -3.91 -14.85
N LYS A 576 -32.26 -4.11 -14.35
CA LYS A 576 -33.27 -4.95 -15.02
C LYS A 576 -33.82 -4.30 -16.29
N ALA A 577 -33.93 -2.97 -16.35
CA ALA A 577 -34.38 -2.24 -17.53
C ALA A 577 -33.31 -2.22 -18.65
N GLU A 578 -32.04 -2.10 -18.29
CA GLU A 578 -30.93 -1.98 -19.25
C GLU A 578 -30.42 -3.32 -19.81
N LYS A 579 -31.23 -4.40 -19.78
CA LYS A 579 -30.77 -5.74 -20.21
C LYS A 579 -30.34 -5.73 -21.68
N SER A 580 -29.12 -6.19 -21.95
CA SER A 580 -28.61 -6.31 -23.31
C SER A 580 -29.39 -7.38 -24.08
N GLN A 581 -29.48 -7.24 -25.40
CA GLN A 581 -30.16 -8.23 -26.25
C GLN A 581 -29.54 -9.63 -26.10
N LEU A 582 -28.22 -9.69 -25.92
CA LEU A 582 -27.48 -10.93 -25.65
C LEU A 582 -27.91 -11.56 -24.33
N GLN A 583 -28.05 -10.77 -23.26
CA GLN A 583 -28.53 -11.27 -21.98
C GLN A 583 -29.98 -11.77 -22.09
N ILE A 584 -30.85 -11.04 -22.80
CA ILE A 584 -32.24 -11.45 -23.02
C ILE A 584 -32.29 -12.78 -23.78
N ALA A 585 -31.44 -12.98 -24.80
CA ALA A 585 -31.36 -14.23 -25.55
C ALA A 585 -30.91 -15.39 -24.65
N ARG A 586 -29.88 -15.21 -23.81
CA ARG A 586 -29.42 -16.23 -22.86
C ARG A 586 -30.50 -16.59 -21.83
N GLU A 587 -31.13 -15.60 -21.20
CA GLU A 587 -32.21 -15.83 -20.24
C GLU A 587 -33.41 -16.58 -20.87
N LYS A 588 -33.78 -16.25 -22.12
CA LYS A 588 -34.84 -16.96 -22.85
C LYS A 588 -34.45 -18.40 -23.19
N ALA A 589 -33.18 -18.65 -23.50
CA ALA A 589 -32.69 -20.01 -23.72
C ALA A 589 -32.82 -20.85 -22.44
N ASP A 590 -32.42 -20.30 -21.29
CA ASP A 590 -32.50 -20.99 -20.00
C ASP A 590 -33.97 -21.24 -19.58
N ILE A 591 -34.86 -20.27 -19.77
CA ILE A 591 -36.30 -20.44 -19.52
C ILE A 591 -36.87 -21.57 -20.41
N ALA A 592 -36.56 -21.57 -21.70
CA ALA A 592 -37.02 -22.61 -22.62
C ALA A 592 -36.50 -24.01 -22.23
N ARG A 593 -35.27 -24.10 -21.70
CA ARG A 593 -34.70 -25.35 -21.19
C ARG A 593 -35.43 -25.84 -19.94
N LEU A 594 -35.76 -24.95 -19.02
CA LEU A 594 -36.55 -25.27 -17.82
C LEU A 594 -37.97 -25.73 -18.16
N GLU A 595 -38.56 -25.18 -19.23
CA GLU A 595 -39.87 -25.59 -19.75
C GLU A 595 -39.83 -26.90 -20.58
N GLY A 596 -38.63 -27.44 -20.87
CA GLY A 596 -38.44 -28.65 -21.67
C GLY A 596 -38.64 -28.45 -23.18
N ASN A 597 -38.55 -27.22 -23.67
CA ASN A 597 -38.66 -26.90 -25.09
C ASN A 597 -37.28 -26.73 -25.74
N ASP A 598 -36.62 -27.86 -26.02
CA ASP A 598 -35.24 -27.91 -26.51
C ASP A 598 -35.05 -27.16 -27.85
N ASP A 599 -36.05 -27.17 -28.73
CA ASP A 599 -36.00 -26.45 -30.02
C ASP A 599 -35.96 -24.94 -29.83
N ALA A 600 -36.74 -24.41 -28.89
CA ALA A 600 -36.73 -22.99 -28.57
C ALA A 600 -35.42 -22.60 -27.87
N ALA A 601 -34.94 -23.43 -26.93
CA ALA A 601 -33.67 -23.20 -26.24
C ALA A 601 -32.51 -23.10 -27.24
N LYS A 602 -32.42 -24.05 -28.18
CA LYS A 602 -31.38 -24.06 -29.21
C LYS A 602 -31.41 -22.83 -30.11
N ARG A 603 -32.61 -22.35 -30.51
CA ARG A 603 -32.73 -21.11 -31.32
C ARG A 603 -32.21 -19.88 -30.58
N TRP A 604 -32.53 -19.76 -29.29
CA TRP A 604 -32.05 -18.64 -28.47
C TRP A 604 -30.55 -18.73 -28.17
N GLU A 605 -30.00 -19.95 -28.01
CA GLU A 605 -28.55 -20.17 -27.92
C GLU A 605 -27.82 -19.76 -29.21
N GLU A 606 -28.36 -20.14 -30.38
CA GLU A 606 -27.81 -19.74 -31.68
C GLU A 606 -27.84 -18.21 -31.85
N GLU A 607 -28.91 -17.53 -31.42
CA GLU A 607 -28.99 -16.07 -31.45
C GLU A 607 -28.01 -15.43 -30.45
N ALA A 608 -27.85 -15.99 -29.25
CA ALA A 608 -26.89 -15.49 -28.27
C ALA A 608 -25.45 -15.61 -28.77
N GLN A 609 -25.09 -16.76 -29.35
CA GLN A 609 -23.79 -16.97 -30.00
C GLN A 609 -23.58 -16.00 -31.16
N PHE A 610 -24.63 -15.76 -31.96
CA PHE A 610 -24.57 -14.79 -33.04
C PHE A 610 -24.27 -13.39 -32.52
N LEU A 611 -25.02 -12.91 -31.52
CA LEU A 611 -24.80 -11.59 -30.91
C LEU A 611 -23.40 -11.47 -30.27
N GLU A 612 -22.87 -12.55 -29.69
CA GLU A 612 -21.51 -12.59 -29.15
C GLU A 612 -20.45 -12.39 -30.24
N THR A 613 -20.64 -13.00 -31.43
CA THR A 613 -19.71 -12.83 -32.56
C THR A 613 -19.73 -11.46 -33.20
N LEU A 614 -20.77 -10.65 -32.96
CA LEU A 614 -20.83 -9.27 -33.45
C LEU A 614 -19.94 -8.34 -32.64
N ARG A 615 -19.65 -8.68 -31.37
CA ARG A 615 -18.90 -7.83 -30.47
C ARG A 615 -17.41 -7.84 -30.81
N ALA A 616 -16.81 -6.66 -30.86
CA ALA A 616 -15.35 -6.54 -30.92
C ALA A 616 -14.70 -6.86 -29.56
N ASP A 617 -15.32 -6.41 -28.47
CA ASP A 617 -14.85 -6.59 -27.10
C ASP A 617 -15.99 -7.07 -26.20
N VAL A 618 -15.85 -8.28 -25.65
CA VAL A 618 -16.85 -8.92 -24.78
C VAL A 618 -16.82 -8.32 -23.36
N THR A 619 -15.73 -7.65 -22.99
CA THR A 619 -15.53 -7.09 -21.64
C THR A 619 -16.09 -5.67 -21.49
N GLN A 620 -16.42 -4.97 -22.58
CA GLN A 620 -17.00 -3.62 -22.50
C GLN A 620 -18.52 -3.67 -22.31
N ASP A 621 -19.12 -2.62 -21.75
CA ASP A 621 -20.57 -2.57 -21.55
C ASP A 621 -21.26 -2.19 -22.88
N VAL A 622 -22.43 -2.75 -23.21
CA VAL A 622 -23.10 -2.44 -24.50
C VAL A 622 -23.43 -0.94 -24.56
N GLY A 623 -22.97 -0.27 -25.62
CA GLY A 623 -23.21 1.15 -25.84
C GLY A 623 -22.20 2.08 -25.16
N SER A 624 -21.25 1.56 -24.36
CA SER A 624 -20.14 2.37 -23.83
C SER A 624 -19.10 2.72 -24.90
N TYR A 625 -19.07 1.97 -26.00
CA TYR A 625 -18.15 2.17 -27.11
C TYR A 625 -18.86 2.38 -28.45
N SER A 626 -18.08 2.84 -29.42
CA SER A 626 -18.55 3.12 -30.76
C SER A 626 -19.08 1.84 -31.41
N ARG A 627 -20.36 1.85 -31.79
CA ARG A 627 -21.02 0.77 -32.54
C ARG A 627 -20.27 0.40 -33.84
N PHE A 628 -19.45 1.30 -34.38
CA PHE A 628 -18.62 1.04 -35.56
C PHE A 628 -17.49 0.04 -35.32
N LEU A 629 -17.14 -0.25 -34.07
CA LEU A 629 -16.19 -1.33 -33.76
C LEU A 629 -16.86 -2.70 -33.82
N ASP A 630 -18.16 -2.77 -33.56
CA ASP A 630 -18.91 -4.01 -33.72
C ASP A 630 -19.10 -4.35 -35.19
N ARG A 631 -19.26 -5.64 -35.46
CA ARG A 631 -19.66 -6.10 -36.78
C ARG A 631 -21.12 -5.75 -37.01
N ASP A 632 -21.40 -5.27 -38.22
CA ASP A 632 -22.75 -4.99 -38.64
C ASP A 632 -23.62 -6.25 -38.64
N GLU A 633 -24.68 -6.23 -37.83
CA GLU A 633 -25.62 -7.33 -37.66
C GLU A 633 -26.20 -7.82 -39.00
N TRP A 634 -26.65 -6.88 -39.84
CA TRP A 634 -27.25 -7.18 -41.13
C TRP A 634 -26.25 -7.86 -42.07
N TYR A 635 -24.99 -7.41 -42.04
CA TYR A 635 -23.90 -7.93 -42.87
C TYR A 635 -23.51 -9.35 -42.43
N GLU A 636 -23.35 -9.59 -41.14
CA GLU A 636 -23.01 -10.93 -40.63
C GLU A 636 -24.17 -11.92 -40.82
N ARG A 637 -25.44 -11.49 -40.68
CA ARG A 637 -26.59 -12.35 -41.04
C ARG A 637 -26.59 -12.70 -42.52
N ASP A 638 -26.30 -11.75 -43.41
CA ASP A 638 -26.23 -12.02 -44.85
C ASP A 638 -25.05 -12.93 -45.20
N ARG A 639 -23.89 -12.71 -44.57
CA ARG A 639 -22.71 -13.57 -44.69
C ARG A 639 -22.97 -15.01 -44.23
N GLN A 640 -23.66 -15.20 -43.11
CA GLN A 640 -24.04 -16.54 -42.65
C GLN A 640 -25.07 -17.19 -43.56
N ARG A 641 -26.05 -16.44 -44.10
CA ARG A 641 -27.02 -16.95 -45.08
C ARG A 641 -26.33 -17.39 -46.37
N THR A 642 -25.42 -16.58 -46.89
CA THR A 642 -24.63 -16.92 -48.08
C THR A 642 -23.74 -18.13 -47.82
N ALA A 643 -23.05 -18.21 -46.67
CA ALA A 643 -22.27 -19.39 -46.28
C ALA A 643 -23.12 -20.67 -46.12
N LYS A 644 -24.33 -20.57 -45.57
CA LYS A 644 -25.28 -21.70 -45.48
C LYS A 644 -25.78 -22.13 -46.87
N ARG A 645 -26.01 -21.18 -47.78
CA ARG A 645 -26.39 -21.46 -49.18
C ARG A 645 -25.26 -22.14 -49.94
N THR A 646 -24.03 -21.63 -49.85
CA THR A 646 -22.88 -22.19 -50.55
C THR A 646 -22.52 -23.58 -50.05
N LYS A 647 -22.61 -23.85 -48.73
CA LYS A 647 -22.43 -25.22 -48.18
C LYS A 647 -23.51 -26.19 -48.67
N LYS A 648 -24.76 -25.73 -48.85
CA LYS A 648 -25.84 -26.57 -49.41
C LYS A 648 -25.68 -26.78 -50.92
N SER A 649 -25.19 -25.79 -51.67
CA SER A 649 -25.04 -25.88 -53.12
C SER A 649 -23.73 -26.58 -53.55
N SER A 650 -22.66 -26.51 -52.75
CA SER A 650 -21.36 -27.14 -53.07
C SER A 650 -21.33 -28.64 -52.78
N PHE A 651 -22.27 -29.14 -51.98
CA PHE A 651 -22.49 -30.58 -51.76
C PHE A 651 -23.66 -31.14 -52.58
N GLY A 652 -24.12 -30.40 -53.61
CA GLY A 652 -25.18 -30.84 -54.50
C GLY A 652 -24.88 -32.19 -55.14
N ASN A 653 -25.75 -33.16 -54.85
CA ASN A 653 -26.12 -34.35 -55.64
C ASN A 653 -25.05 -35.38 -56.04
N LEU A 654 -23.78 -35.24 -55.68
CA LEU A 654 -22.77 -36.24 -56.07
C LEU A 654 -22.80 -37.52 -55.22
N LEU A 655 -23.56 -37.54 -54.12
CA LEU A 655 -23.75 -38.72 -53.25
C LEU A 655 -25.21 -39.18 -53.11
N ASP A 656 -26.18 -38.48 -53.70
CA ASP A 656 -27.62 -38.82 -53.64
C ASP A 656 -28.03 -39.87 -54.71
N GLY A 657 -27.06 -40.57 -55.30
CA GLY A 657 -27.26 -41.57 -56.35
C GLY A 657 -26.53 -42.89 -56.14
N LEU A 658 -26.05 -43.18 -54.92
CA LEU A 658 -25.52 -44.48 -54.53
C LEU A 658 -26.44 -45.08 -53.44
N GLU A 659 -27.63 -45.53 -53.86
CA GLU A 659 -28.36 -46.62 -53.20
C GLU A 659 -28.33 -47.86 -54.09
#